data_AF-A0A4V6CEN6-F1
#
_entry.id   AF-A0A4V6CEN6-F1
#
_cell.length_a   1.000
_cell.length_b   1.000
_cell.length_c   1.000
_cell.angle_alpha   90.00
_cell.angle_beta   90.00
_cell.angle_gamma   90.00
#
_symmetry.space_group_name_H-M   'P 1'
#
loop_
_entity.id
_entity.type
_entity.pdbx_description
1 polymer ?
#
loop_
_entity_poly.entity_id
_entity_poly.type
_entity_poly.pdbx_seq_one_letter_code
_entity_poly.pdbx_strand_id
1 'polypeptide(L)'
;MSLWKKISLGVLIVILLLLGSVAFLVGTTSGLHLVFKAANRWVPGLEIGQVTGGWRDLSLKNIRYDQPGVAVNAGEVHLAVGLNCLWDSSLCVNDLSLKDINVAIDSKKMPPSAPVEEEDSGPLNLSTPYPITLSRVALNNINIKIDDTTVSVLDFTSGLNWQEKTLTLKPTSLQGLLIALPKVVDVAQEEVVEPKIQNPQPDEKPLGETLKDLFSKPVLPEMTDVHLPLNLNIEEFRGEQLRVTGDTDLTVHSMLLKVSSIDGNMKLDALDIDSSQGAVKASGTAQLTDKWPVDITLNSTLNIEPLKGEKVKLKVGGALRDQLEVGVNLSGPVDMDLRAQTRLAEAGLPLNLEVVSKQVYWPFTGDKQFQADDIKLKLTGKMTDYTLSMHAAVKGQDIPPATITLDAKGNEQQINLDKLSVAALEGKTELKALVDWQQAISWRGELTLDGINTAKEVPEWPSKLNGVIKTRGSLYGGSWQMEVPELKLSGNVKQNKVNVNGSLKGNSYLQWTIPGLHLELGRNSAEVKGELGVKDLNLDATIDAPSLDNALPGLGGTAKGQVKVRGTVEAPELLADITARGLRWQELSVAQVRVEGDVKSAEQIAGKLNVRVERIVQPDVNINLVTLNAKGSEKQHELQLRIQGEPVSGQLDLAGSFDRKEQRWKGELSNTRFQTPVGPWSLNRAIALDYRNQEQKISIGPHCWNNPNAELCVPQTIDAGAEGRAVVNLNRFDLAMLKPFMPDATQASGVFTGKADVSWDTTKEGLPQGQVTLNGRNVKVTQSVNDAPLPVAFDTLNLTADLHNNRAELGWLIRLTNNGQFDGQVQISDPQGRRNLGGNVNIRNFNLAMVNPIFSRGEKAAGMLNANLRLGGDLQSPQLLGQLQLSGLDVDGNFMPFDMQPSQLAVNFTGTRSTIAGVVRTQQGEINLSGDADWSQLDNWRARIAAKGSRVRITVPPMVRLDVSPDVEFEATPNLFTLNGNVDVPWARIVVHDLPESAVGVSSDMVMLNDNLQPEKPQSAGIPINSNLNIHVGNNVRIDAFGLKARLTGDLKVAQDKQGLGLNGQINIPSGRFHAYGQDLIVRKGELLFSGPPDQPLLNIEAIRNPDATEDDVIAGVRVTGTADEPKAEIFSDPAMSQQMALSYLLRGQGLDSEQSDSAAMTSMLIGLGVAQSGQIVGKIGETFGVSNLALDTQGVGDSSQVVVSGYVLPGLQVKYGVGIFDSLATLTLRYRLMPKLYLEAVSGVDQALDLLYQFEF
;
A
#
# COMPACT_ATOMS: atom_id res chain seq x y z
N MET A 1 40.82 87.81 -57.94
CA MET A 1 39.94 86.65 -57.67
C MET A 1 39.52 86.70 -56.22
N SER A 2 38.22 86.88 -55.94
CA SER A 2 37.72 87.09 -54.58
C SER A 2 37.98 85.87 -53.71
N LEU A 3 38.15 86.11 -52.40
CA LEU A 3 38.43 85.11 -51.36
C LEU A 3 37.55 83.84 -51.51
N TRP A 4 36.31 84.03 -51.95
CA TRP A 4 35.30 83.00 -52.20
C TRP A 4 35.70 81.94 -53.24
N LYS A 5 36.41 82.28 -54.32
CA LYS A 5 36.86 81.29 -55.32
C LYS A 5 38.04 80.44 -54.84
N LYS A 6 38.90 80.99 -53.97
CA LYS A 6 40.00 80.22 -53.35
C LYS A 6 39.48 79.32 -52.23
N ILE A 7 38.49 79.79 -51.47
CA ILE A 7 37.77 78.97 -50.51
C ILE A 7 36.97 77.89 -51.23
N SER A 8 36.25 78.19 -52.31
CA SER A 8 35.48 77.18 -53.05
C SER A 8 36.36 76.13 -53.73
N LEU A 9 37.53 76.51 -54.27
CA LEU A 9 38.48 75.55 -54.86
C LEU A 9 39.19 74.73 -53.78
N GLY A 10 39.55 75.36 -52.65
CA GLY A 10 40.08 74.66 -51.48
C GLY A 10 39.06 73.68 -50.92
N VAL A 11 37.79 74.08 -50.81
CA VAL A 11 36.67 73.23 -50.42
C VAL A 11 36.41 72.14 -51.46
N LEU A 12 36.48 72.40 -52.76
CA LEU A 12 36.30 71.38 -53.80
C LEU A 12 37.45 70.36 -53.82
N ILE A 13 38.70 70.80 -53.67
CA ILE A 13 39.85 69.90 -53.56
C ILE A 13 39.75 69.10 -52.28
N VAL A 14 39.37 69.72 -51.16
CA VAL A 14 39.11 69.02 -49.90
C VAL A 14 37.97 68.02 -50.09
N ILE A 15 36.86 68.37 -50.74
CA ILE A 15 35.74 67.47 -51.04
C ILE A 15 36.17 66.34 -51.97
N LEU A 16 36.96 66.59 -53.02
CA LEU A 16 37.46 65.54 -53.92
C LEU A 16 38.49 64.64 -53.23
N LEU A 17 39.32 65.19 -52.33
CA LEU A 17 40.20 64.40 -51.46
C LEU A 17 39.39 63.61 -50.43
N LEU A 18 38.30 64.17 -49.90
CA LEU A 18 37.38 63.51 -48.97
C LEU A 18 36.63 62.38 -49.69
N LEU A 19 36.06 62.66 -50.86
CA LEU A 19 35.38 61.67 -51.70
C LEU A 19 36.36 60.61 -52.22
N GLY A 20 37.58 60.99 -52.61
CA GLY A 20 38.62 60.07 -53.04
C GLY A 20 39.17 59.21 -51.90
N SER A 21 39.33 59.77 -50.70
CA SER A 21 39.72 59.02 -49.50
C SER A 21 38.60 58.13 -49.00
N VAL A 22 37.34 58.58 -49.00
CA VAL A 22 36.17 57.75 -48.71
C VAL A 22 36.04 56.64 -49.75
N ALA A 23 36.17 56.93 -51.04
CA ALA A 23 36.15 55.92 -52.11
C ALA A 23 37.34 54.96 -52.02
N PHE A 24 38.51 55.38 -51.53
CA PHE A 24 39.62 54.48 -51.25
C PHE A 24 39.36 53.59 -50.02
N LEU A 25 38.91 54.18 -48.91
CA LEU A 25 38.64 53.49 -47.64
C LEU A 25 37.46 52.50 -47.74
N VAL A 26 36.45 52.83 -48.54
CA VAL A 26 35.25 52.01 -48.75
C VAL A 26 35.36 51.18 -50.04
N GLY A 27 36.05 51.64 -51.08
CA GLY A 27 36.09 50.95 -52.37
C GLY A 27 37.24 49.94 -52.54
N THR A 28 38.31 50.03 -51.75
CA THR A 28 39.47 49.14 -51.87
C THR A 28 39.60 48.20 -50.67
N THR A 29 40.08 46.96 -50.91
CA THR A 29 40.35 45.98 -49.84
C THR A 29 41.38 46.52 -48.85
N SER A 30 42.47 47.14 -49.35
CA SER A 30 43.50 47.74 -48.50
C SER A 30 42.99 48.91 -47.66
N GLY A 31 42.13 49.76 -48.23
CA GLY A 31 41.48 50.85 -47.49
C GLY A 31 40.56 50.34 -46.39
N LEU A 32 39.76 49.29 -46.67
CA LEU A 32 38.86 48.68 -45.70
C LEU A 32 39.61 48.00 -44.54
N HIS A 33 40.69 47.30 -44.83
CA HIS A 33 41.60 46.75 -43.82
C HIS A 33 42.16 47.84 -42.90
N LEU A 34 42.45 49.03 -43.44
CA LEU A 34 42.93 50.17 -42.66
C LEU A 34 41.83 50.71 -41.74
N VAL A 35 40.58 50.80 -42.21
CA VAL A 35 39.41 51.18 -41.40
C VAL A 35 39.19 50.22 -40.24
N PHE A 36 39.15 48.90 -40.48
CA PHE A 36 38.92 47.94 -39.39
C PHE A 36 40.11 47.84 -38.43
N LYS A 37 41.34 48.01 -38.91
CA LYS A 37 42.52 48.11 -38.04
C LYS A 37 42.48 49.38 -37.18
N ALA A 38 41.94 50.49 -37.69
CA ALA A 38 41.71 51.70 -36.91
C ALA A 38 40.55 51.53 -35.92
N ALA A 39 39.49 50.78 -36.28
CA ALA A 39 38.34 50.51 -35.42
C ALA A 39 38.75 49.80 -34.10
N ASN A 40 39.65 48.80 -34.15
CA ASN A 40 40.23 48.17 -32.94
C ASN A 40 40.89 49.18 -31.99
N ARG A 41 41.32 50.35 -32.48
CA ARG A 41 41.97 51.39 -31.66
C ARG A 41 41.00 52.46 -31.16
N TRP A 42 39.90 52.68 -31.87
CA TRP A 42 38.94 53.77 -31.58
C TRP A 42 37.73 53.30 -30.77
N VAL A 43 37.43 51.99 -30.78
CA VAL A 43 36.35 51.40 -30.00
C VAL A 43 36.96 50.61 -28.84
N PRO A 44 36.89 51.13 -27.60
CA PRO A 44 37.42 50.43 -26.42
C PRO A 44 36.76 49.07 -26.25
N GLY A 45 37.57 48.03 -26.11
CA GLY A 45 37.12 46.65 -25.90
C GLY A 45 36.92 45.83 -27.18
N LEU A 46 36.99 46.44 -28.38
CA LEU A 46 36.82 45.74 -29.66
C LEU A 46 38.14 45.19 -30.21
N GLU A 47 38.18 43.90 -30.51
CA GLU A 47 39.27 43.20 -31.16
C GLU A 47 38.74 42.37 -32.34
N ILE A 48 39.16 42.70 -33.56
CA ILE A 48 38.89 41.91 -34.77
C ILE A 48 40.17 41.14 -35.15
N GLY A 49 40.11 39.81 -35.15
CA GLY A 49 41.27 38.95 -35.41
C GLY A 49 41.69 38.88 -36.88
N GLN A 50 40.75 38.65 -37.79
CA GLN A 50 41.02 38.57 -39.22
C GLN A 50 39.93 39.27 -40.04
N VAL A 51 40.34 40.07 -41.03
CA VAL A 51 39.46 40.68 -42.03
C VAL A 51 39.85 40.09 -43.37
N THR A 52 38.89 39.68 -44.19
CA THR A 52 39.14 39.17 -45.55
C THR A 52 38.11 39.72 -46.52
N GLY A 53 38.55 39.95 -47.76
CA GLY A 53 37.69 40.45 -48.84
C GLY A 53 37.47 41.98 -48.81
N GLY A 54 36.39 42.43 -49.44
CA GLY A 54 35.98 43.84 -49.53
C GLY A 54 34.46 43.96 -49.37
N TRP A 55 33.85 45.14 -49.44
CA TRP A 55 32.40 45.28 -49.17
C TRP A 55 31.46 44.44 -50.07
N ARG A 56 31.94 43.96 -51.22
CA ARG A 56 31.19 43.02 -52.08
C ARG A 56 31.11 41.61 -51.50
N ASP A 57 32.07 41.26 -50.64
CA ASP A 57 32.25 39.95 -50.01
C ASP A 57 33.22 40.12 -48.82
N LEU A 58 32.72 40.56 -47.68
CA LEU A 58 33.49 40.88 -46.46
C LEU A 58 33.30 39.76 -45.44
N SER A 59 34.38 39.11 -44.99
CA SER A 59 34.34 38.18 -43.86
C SER A 59 35.28 38.66 -42.75
N LEU A 60 34.71 38.84 -41.56
CA LEU A 60 35.39 39.18 -40.31
C LEU A 60 35.38 37.94 -39.41
N LYS A 61 36.56 37.48 -38.97
CA LYS A 61 36.68 36.30 -38.09
C LYS A 61 37.32 36.64 -36.76
N ASN A 62 36.91 35.92 -35.72
CA ASN A 62 37.37 36.09 -34.35
C ASN A 62 37.19 37.53 -33.85
N ILE A 63 35.94 38.02 -33.86
CA ILE A 63 35.60 39.33 -33.30
C ILE A 63 35.32 39.14 -31.80
N ARG A 64 35.95 39.95 -30.97
CA ARG A 64 35.70 40.02 -29.53
C ARG A 64 35.40 41.46 -29.15
N TYR A 65 34.40 41.67 -28.31
CA TYR A 65 34.05 42.97 -27.76
C TYR A 65 33.75 42.81 -26.26
N ASP A 66 34.46 43.55 -25.41
CA ASP A 66 34.34 43.46 -23.95
C ASP A 66 34.25 44.85 -23.29
N GLN A 67 33.16 45.12 -22.60
CA GLN A 67 32.90 46.31 -21.78
C GLN A 67 32.16 45.93 -20.48
N PRO A 68 32.16 46.78 -19.43
CA PRO A 68 31.45 46.50 -18.20
C PRO A 68 29.97 46.12 -18.44
N GLY A 69 29.62 44.87 -18.15
CA GLY A 69 28.26 44.35 -18.33
C GLY A 69 27.92 43.82 -19.73
N VAL A 70 28.82 43.88 -20.72
CA VAL A 70 28.59 43.33 -22.07
C VAL A 70 29.86 42.65 -22.60
N ALA A 71 29.78 41.36 -22.88
CA ALA A 71 30.80 40.60 -23.60
C ALA A 71 30.20 39.95 -24.85
N VAL A 72 30.80 40.17 -26.02
CA VAL A 72 30.39 39.59 -27.31
C VAL A 72 31.58 38.91 -27.96
N ASN A 73 31.43 37.64 -28.32
CA ASN A 73 32.38 36.90 -29.14
C ASN A 73 31.69 36.42 -30.41
N ALA A 74 32.29 36.64 -31.58
CA ALA A 74 31.77 36.17 -32.86
C ALA A 74 32.87 35.41 -33.62
N GLY A 75 32.61 34.15 -33.97
CA GLY A 75 33.53 33.33 -34.75
C GLY A 75 33.70 33.85 -36.17
N GLU A 76 32.61 34.11 -36.86
CA GLU A 76 32.60 34.68 -38.21
C GLU A 76 31.38 35.58 -38.46
N VAL A 77 31.61 36.74 -39.08
CA VAL A 77 30.60 37.66 -39.59
C VAL A 77 30.89 37.90 -41.06
N HIS A 78 29.98 37.49 -41.93
CA HIS A 78 30.10 37.61 -43.37
C HIS A 78 29.00 38.50 -43.93
N LEU A 79 29.39 39.43 -44.79
CA LEU A 79 28.54 40.43 -45.41
C LEU A 79 28.90 40.60 -46.88
N ALA A 80 27.98 40.30 -47.77
CA ALA A 80 28.13 40.48 -49.22
C ALA A 80 27.11 41.50 -49.74
N VAL A 81 27.56 42.69 -50.14
CA VAL A 81 26.69 43.76 -50.67
C VAL A 81 26.77 43.83 -52.19
N GLY A 82 25.61 43.81 -52.84
CA GLY A 82 25.47 44.02 -54.28
C GLY A 82 25.60 45.49 -54.66
N LEU A 83 26.82 46.02 -54.75
CA LEU A 83 27.08 47.44 -55.09
C LEU A 83 26.47 47.89 -56.43
N ASN A 84 26.17 46.94 -57.32
CA ASN A 84 25.50 47.18 -58.60
C ASN A 84 24.10 47.78 -58.39
N CYS A 85 23.39 47.33 -57.34
CA CYS A 85 22.04 47.77 -57.02
C CYS A 85 21.97 49.26 -56.65
N LEU A 86 23.08 49.84 -56.19
CA LEU A 86 23.16 51.27 -55.88
C LEU A 86 22.98 52.14 -57.14
N TRP A 87 23.33 51.63 -58.33
CA TRP A 87 23.06 52.32 -59.60
C TRP A 87 21.56 52.35 -59.93
N ASP A 88 20.82 51.33 -59.49
CA ASP A 88 19.37 51.21 -59.63
C ASP A 88 18.62 51.82 -58.42
N SER A 89 19.31 52.60 -57.57
CA SER A 89 18.75 53.20 -56.35
C SER A 89 18.13 52.17 -55.39
N SER A 90 18.78 51.01 -55.22
CA SER A 90 18.35 49.96 -54.29
C SER A 90 19.52 49.42 -53.45
N LEU A 91 19.21 48.89 -52.28
CA LEU A 91 20.18 48.25 -51.39
C LEU A 91 19.99 46.73 -51.43
N CYS A 92 20.90 46.03 -52.10
CA CYS A 92 20.93 44.58 -52.13
C CYS A 92 22.03 44.06 -51.19
N VAL A 93 21.64 43.28 -50.18
CA VAL A 93 22.56 42.44 -49.42
C VAL A 93 22.34 41.00 -49.88
N ASN A 94 23.36 40.44 -50.52
CA ASN A 94 23.29 39.09 -51.08
C ASN A 94 23.41 38.03 -49.98
N ASP A 95 24.29 38.27 -49.00
CA ASP A 95 24.45 37.39 -47.84
C ASP A 95 24.82 38.22 -46.60
N LEU A 96 24.15 37.96 -45.49
CA LEU A 96 24.52 38.40 -44.16
C LEU A 96 24.51 37.18 -43.26
N SER A 97 25.67 36.59 -43.00
CA SER A 97 25.78 35.40 -42.16
C SER A 97 26.60 35.64 -40.89
N LEU A 98 26.08 35.18 -39.76
CA LEU A 98 26.72 35.23 -38.45
C LEU A 98 26.90 33.80 -37.96
N LYS A 99 28.12 33.44 -37.57
CA LYS A 99 28.45 32.11 -37.10
C LYS A 99 29.20 32.15 -35.77
N ASP A 100 28.82 31.26 -34.87
CA ASP A 100 29.43 31.08 -33.55
C ASP A 100 29.42 32.38 -32.73
N ILE A 101 28.23 32.98 -32.55
CA ILE A 101 28.04 34.22 -31.80
C ILE A 101 27.70 33.89 -30.35
N ASN A 102 28.45 34.42 -29.40
CA ASN A 102 28.19 34.31 -27.97
C ASN A 102 28.12 35.71 -27.34
N VAL A 103 26.95 36.11 -26.85
CA VAL A 103 26.71 37.39 -26.18
C VAL A 103 26.39 37.12 -24.71
N ALA A 104 27.05 37.81 -23.78
CA ALA A 104 26.76 37.78 -22.36
C ALA A 104 26.54 39.20 -21.85
N ILE A 105 25.34 39.48 -21.34
CA ILE A 105 24.92 40.77 -20.79
C ILE A 105 24.64 40.59 -19.30
N ASP A 106 25.24 41.45 -18.47
CA ASP A 106 25.03 41.54 -17.02
C ASP A 106 24.58 42.97 -16.72
N SER A 107 23.26 43.14 -16.63
CA SER A 107 22.61 44.45 -16.52
C SER A 107 23.01 45.19 -15.24
N LYS A 108 23.37 44.46 -14.17
CA LYS A 108 23.82 45.02 -12.88
C LYS A 108 25.17 45.74 -12.98
N LYS A 109 25.97 45.43 -13.99
CA LYS A 109 27.27 46.07 -14.25
C LYS A 109 27.17 47.25 -15.21
N MET A 110 25.99 47.51 -15.78
CA MET A 110 25.74 48.64 -16.67
C MET A 110 25.42 49.92 -15.89
N PRO A 111 25.81 51.11 -16.38
CA PRO A 111 25.40 52.37 -15.79
C PRO A 111 23.88 52.59 -15.96
N PRO A 112 23.17 53.11 -14.94
CA PRO A 112 21.73 53.38 -15.03
C PRO A 112 21.44 54.46 -16.08
N SER A 113 20.50 54.18 -16.98
CA SER A 113 20.03 55.10 -18.01
C SER A 113 19.13 56.19 -17.41
N ALA A 114 19.30 57.43 -17.87
CA ALA A 114 18.41 58.54 -17.49
C ALA A 114 16.98 58.29 -18.02
N PRO A 115 15.93 58.59 -17.25
CA PRO A 115 14.55 58.45 -17.71
C PRO A 115 14.31 59.39 -18.90
N VAL A 116 13.86 58.81 -20.02
CA VAL A 116 13.48 59.52 -21.24
C VAL A 116 12.01 59.93 -21.08
N GLU A 117 11.69 61.21 -21.27
CA GLU A 117 10.30 61.65 -21.43
C GLU A 117 9.73 60.98 -22.69
N GLU A 118 8.64 60.22 -22.56
CA GLU A 118 7.94 59.63 -23.70
C GLU A 118 7.33 60.75 -24.55
N GLU A 119 7.99 61.10 -25.66
CA GLU A 119 7.38 61.89 -26.72
C GLU A 119 6.30 61.05 -27.40
N ASP A 120 5.08 61.59 -27.46
CA ASP A 120 3.90 61.01 -28.08
C ASP A 120 4.14 60.88 -29.61
N SER A 121 4.77 59.78 -30.02
CA SER A 121 5.08 59.51 -31.41
C SER A 121 3.78 59.15 -32.14
N GLY A 122 3.31 60.04 -33.02
CA GLY A 122 2.16 59.80 -33.91
C GLY A 122 2.30 58.52 -34.76
N PRO A 123 1.26 58.13 -35.53
CA PRO A 123 1.19 56.83 -36.19
C PRO A 123 2.43 56.55 -37.04
N LEU A 124 3.21 55.55 -36.62
CA LEU A 124 4.44 55.11 -37.26
C LEU A 124 4.11 54.64 -38.69
N ASN A 125 4.32 55.47 -39.71
CA ASN A 125 4.25 55.01 -41.10
C ASN A 125 5.65 54.58 -41.52
N LEU A 126 5.93 53.27 -41.41
CA LEU A 126 7.22 52.71 -41.78
C LEU A 126 7.24 52.53 -43.30
N SER A 127 8.06 53.32 -43.99
CA SER A 127 8.33 53.15 -45.41
C SER A 127 9.81 53.26 -45.70
N THR A 128 10.29 52.46 -46.64
CA THR A 128 11.67 52.55 -47.12
C THR A 128 11.73 53.48 -48.33
N PRO A 129 12.60 54.52 -48.33
CA PRO A 129 12.73 55.42 -49.47
C PRO A 129 13.37 54.75 -50.69
N TYR A 130 14.09 53.64 -50.49
CA TYR A 130 14.72 52.83 -51.52
C TYR A 130 14.44 51.35 -51.24
N PRO A 131 14.20 50.50 -52.26
CA PRO A 131 14.01 49.07 -52.06
C PRO A 131 15.21 48.43 -51.36
N ILE A 132 14.95 47.64 -50.32
CA ILE A 132 15.94 46.87 -49.56
C ILE A 132 15.66 45.39 -49.77
N THR A 133 16.63 44.67 -50.35
CA THR A 133 16.54 43.21 -50.54
C THR A 133 17.67 42.53 -49.78
N LEU A 134 17.33 41.67 -48.81
CA LEU A 134 18.25 40.71 -48.21
C LEU A 134 17.97 39.34 -48.83
N SER A 135 18.87 38.87 -49.69
CA SER A 135 18.68 37.58 -50.37
C SER A 135 18.88 36.40 -49.43
N ARG A 136 19.84 36.50 -48.51
CA ARG A 136 20.10 35.51 -47.47
C ARG A 136 20.57 36.19 -46.19
N VAL A 137 19.93 35.86 -45.09
CA VAL A 137 20.37 36.13 -43.72
C VAL A 137 20.49 34.78 -43.03
N ALA A 138 21.67 34.44 -42.52
CA ALA A 138 21.90 33.18 -41.84
C ALA A 138 22.52 33.40 -40.45
N LEU A 139 21.97 32.75 -39.43
CA LEU A 139 22.55 32.73 -38.09
C LEU A 139 22.83 31.28 -37.72
N ASN A 140 24.08 30.97 -37.42
CA ASN A 140 24.54 29.63 -37.08
C ASN A 140 25.16 29.64 -35.70
N ASN A 141 24.63 28.83 -34.78
CA ASN A 141 25.13 28.69 -33.42
C ASN A 141 25.26 30.04 -32.68
N ILE A 142 24.11 30.64 -32.38
CA ILE A 142 23.99 31.89 -31.63
C ILE A 142 23.60 31.59 -30.20
N ASN A 143 24.34 32.07 -29.21
CA ASN A 143 24.00 31.96 -27.80
C ASN A 143 24.04 33.36 -27.16
N ILE A 144 22.95 33.78 -26.56
CA ILE A 144 22.79 35.08 -25.91
C ILE A 144 22.35 34.81 -24.48
N LYS A 145 23.16 35.22 -23.51
CA LYS A 145 22.82 35.18 -22.08
C LYS A 145 22.62 36.60 -21.58
N ILE A 146 21.44 36.91 -21.07
CA ILE A 146 21.09 38.20 -20.46
C ILE A 146 20.67 37.92 -19.03
N ASP A 147 21.52 38.33 -18.07
CA ASP A 147 21.39 37.99 -16.66
C ASP A 147 21.23 36.46 -16.47
N ASP A 148 20.07 36.00 -15.99
CA ASP A 148 19.73 34.58 -15.79
C ASP A 148 18.95 33.95 -16.97
N THR A 149 18.63 34.73 -18.00
CA THR A 149 17.92 34.27 -19.21
C THR A 149 18.91 33.86 -20.29
N THR A 150 18.74 32.66 -20.87
CA THR A 150 19.58 32.18 -21.99
C THR A 150 18.73 31.96 -23.23
N VAL A 151 19.11 32.57 -24.35
CA VAL A 151 18.51 32.41 -25.67
C VAL A 151 19.54 31.79 -26.60
N SER A 152 19.30 30.60 -27.13
CA SER A 152 20.21 29.91 -28.06
C SER A 152 19.50 29.56 -29.36
N VAL A 153 20.16 29.69 -30.51
CA VAL A 153 19.65 29.37 -31.85
C VAL A 153 20.69 28.52 -32.59
N LEU A 154 20.32 27.32 -33.02
CA LEU A 154 21.22 26.42 -33.74
C LEU A 154 21.40 26.85 -35.20
N ASP A 155 20.31 27.02 -35.92
CA ASP A 155 20.29 27.48 -37.32
C ASP A 155 19.08 28.39 -37.54
N PHE A 156 19.31 29.52 -38.18
CA PHE A 156 18.26 30.39 -38.70
C PHE A 156 18.66 30.83 -40.10
N THR A 157 17.77 30.68 -41.07
CA THR A 157 17.97 31.17 -42.43
C THR A 157 16.72 31.90 -42.89
N SER A 158 16.88 33.09 -43.46
CA SER A 158 15.78 33.92 -43.95
C SER A 158 16.20 34.75 -45.16
N GLY A 159 15.23 35.37 -45.81
CA GLY A 159 15.45 36.45 -46.78
C GLY A 159 14.30 37.45 -46.62
N LEU A 160 14.53 38.71 -46.98
CA LEU A 160 13.46 39.70 -46.96
C LEU A 160 13.56 40.66 -48.14
N ASN A 161 12.41 41.15 -48.56
CA ASN A 161 12.29 42.23 -49.52
C ASN A 161 11.39 43.31 -48.91
N TRP A 162 11.93 44.50 -48.72
CA TRP A 162 11.20 45.64 -48.21
C TRP A 162 11.18 46.75 -49.26
N GLN A 163 9.99 47.05 -49.76
CA GLN A 163 9.78 48.13 -50.73
C GLN A 163 8.58 48.95 -50.31
N GLU A 164 8.76 50.27 -50.21
CA GLU A 164 7.75 51.20 -49.70
C GLU A 164 7.25 50.72 -48.33
N LYS A 165 5.95 50.42 -48.20
CA LYS A 165 5.33 49.87 -46.99
C LYS A 165 5.31 48.35 -46.95
N THR A 166 5.68 47.64 -48.01
CA THR A 166 5.54 46.17 -48.08
C THR A 166 6.83 45.47 -47.71
N LEU A 167 6.78 44.72 -46.62
CA LEU A 167 7.82 43.80 -46.16
C LEU A 167 7.40 42.37 -46.48
N THR A 168 8.08 41.74 -47.44
CA THR A 168 7.93 40.32 -47.75
C THR A 168 9.06 39.52 -47.12
N LEU A 169 8.72 38.64 -46.18
CA LEU A 169 9.63 37.64 -45.63
C LEU A 169 9.61 36.41 -46.55
N LYS A 170 10.77 36.09 -47.13
CA LYS A 170 11.00 34.88 -47.93
C LYS A 170 11.00 33.64 -47.03
N PRO A 171 10.95 32.41 -47.60
CA PRO A 171 10.94 31.19 -46.81
C PRO A 171 12.01 31.22 -45.72
N THR A 172 11.54 31.24 -44.47
CA THR A 172 12.35 31.39 -43.27
C THR A 172 12.34 30.10 -42.48
N SER A 173 13.51 29.64 -42.06
CA SER A 173 13.69 28.45 -41.24
C SER A 173 14.37 28.84 -39.93
N LEU A 174 13.85 28.33 -38.82
CA LEU A 174 14.41 28.47 -37.49
C LEU A 174 14.48 27.09 -36.83
N GLN A 175 15.67 26.64 -36.48
CA GLN A 175 15.90 25.34 -35.87
C GLN A 175 16.62 25.48 -34.52
N GLY A 176 16.14 24.72 -33.53
CA GLY A 176 16.82 24.56 -32.24
C GLY A 176 16.87 25.84 -31.40
N LEU A 177 15.80 26.64 -31.41
CA LEU A 177 15.65 27.77 -30.50
C LEU A 177 15.45 27.26 -29.06
N LEU A 178 16.28 27.68 -28.12
CA LEU A 178 16.10 27.45 -26.68
C LEU A 178 15.99 28.80 -25.96
N ILE A 179 14.90 29.02 -25.22
CA ILE A 179 14.73 30.15 -24.30
C ILE A 179 14.62 29.59 -22.88
N ALA A 180 15.66 29.74 -22.08
CA ALA A 180 15.66 29.36 -20.66
C ALA A 180 15.45 30.59 -19.79
N LEU A 181 14.30 30.63 -19.11
CA LEU A 181 13.88 31.66 -18.15
C LEU A 181 14.29 31.29 -16.72
N PRO A 182 14.51 32.26 -15.82
CA PRO A 182 14.74 32.00 -14.40
C PRO A 182 13.51 31.36 -13.76
N LYS A 183 13.70 30.34 -12.91
CA LYS A 183 12.63 29.72 -12.12
C LYS A 183 12.22 30.63 -10.98
N VAL A 184 10.92 30.80 -10.76
CA VAL A 184 10.42 31.57 -9.61
C VAL A 184 10.63 30.73 -8.35
N VAL A 185 11.31 31.28 -7.35
CA VAL A 185 11.37 30.67 -6.02
C VAL A 185 10.01 30.91 -5.38
N ASP A 186 9.26 29.83 -5.10
CA ASP A 186 7.99 29.90 -4.36
C ASP A 186 8.23 30.54 -2.99
N VAL A 187 8.00 31.85 -2.89
CA VAL A 187 7.81 32.53 -1.61
C VAL A 187 6.34 32.38 -1.24
N ALA A 188 5.94 31.14 -0.95
CA ALA A 188 4.73 30.87 -0.21
C ALA A 188 5.03 31.14 1.28
N GLN A 189 5.03 32.42 1.67
CA GLN A 189 4.72 32.78 3.05
C GLN A 189 3.23 33.09 3.09
N GLU A 190 2.46 32.11 3.55
CA GLU A 190 1.16 32.36 4.17
C GLU A 190 1.38 33.33 5.33
N GLU A 191 1.23 34.63 5.07
CA GLU A 191 0.95 35.57 6.14
C GLU A 191 -0.40 35.17 6.73
N VAL A 192 -0.36 34.64 7.94
CA VAL A 192 -1.52 34.49 8.82
C VAL A 192 -2.08 35.89 9.04
N VAL A 193 -3.10 36.25 8.24
CA VAL A 193 -3.87 37.45 8.46
C VAL A 193 -4.70 37.23 9.72
N GLU A 194 -4.21 37.73 10.86
CA GLU A 194 -5.05 37.93 12.04
C GLU A 194 -6.28 38.75 11.64
N PRO A 195 -7.51 38.35 12.05
CA PRO A 195 -8.71 39.10 11.73
C PRO A 195 -8.69 40.42 12.51
N LYS A 196 -8.12 41.47 11.91
CA LYS A 196 -8.30 42.83 12.38
C LYS A 196 -9.76 43.21 12.14
N ILE A 197 -10.51 43.37 13.23
CA ILE A 197 -11.79 44.08 13.24
C ILE A 197 -11.50 45.55 12.93
N GLN A 198 -11.33 45.89 11.66
CA GLN A 198 -11.30 47.27 11.19
C GLN A 198 -12.71 47.63 10.70
N ASN A 199 -13.21 48.79 11.16
CA ASN A 199 -14.37 49.43 10.55
C ASN A 199 -14.12 49.52 9.02
N PRO A 200 -15.13 49.23 8.19
CA PRO A 200 -14.96 49.29 6.74
C PRO A 200 -14.50 50.68 6.31
N GLN A 201 -13.36 50.75 5.63
CA GLN A 201 -12.94 51.97 4.96
C GLN A 201 -13.91 52.26 3.79
N PRO A 202 -14.37 53.51 3.60
CA PRO A 202 -15.42 53.84 2.62
C PRO A 202 -14.96 53.93 1.16
N ASP A 203 -13.70 53.61 0.84
CA ASP A 203 -13.09 54.00 -0.43
C ASP A 203 -13.24 52.97 -1.57
N GLU A 204 -13.74 51.75 -1.30
CA GLU A 204 -14.03 50.76 -2.34
C GLU A 204 -15.41 51.00 -2.97
N LYS A 205 -15.43 51.22 -4.29
CA LYS A 205 -16.67 51.33 -5.06
C LYS A 205 -17.53 50.06 -4.89
N PRO A 206 -18.83 50.17 -4.61
CA PRO A 206 -19.74 49.03 -4.58
C PRO A 206 -19.66 48.18 -5.86
N LEU A 207 -19.90 46.87 -5.74
CA LEU A 207 -19.93 45.96 -6.88
C LEU A 207 -20.88 46.45 -7.98
N GLY A 208 -22.07 46.92 -7.61
CA GLY A 208 -23.04 47.46 -8.56
C GLY A 208 -22.54 48.71 -9.30
N GLU A 209 -21.83 49.62 -8.63
CA GLU A 209 -21.21 50.76 -9.30
C GLU A 209 -20.06 50.34 -10.22
N THR A 210 -19.27 49.37 -9.79
CA THR A 210 -18.16 48.82 -10.59
C THR A 210 -18.66 48.15 -11.86
N LEU A 211 -19.69 47.30 -11.77
CA LEU A 211 -20.31 46.65 -12.92
C LEU A 211 -21.05 47.67 -13.79
N LYS A 212 -21.68 48.68 -13.20
CA LYS A 212 -22.31 49.77 -13.94
C LYS A 212 -21.30 50.59 -14.71
N ASP A 213 -20.18 50.97 -14.11
CA ASP A 213 -19.09 51.66 -14.78
C ASP A 213 -18.54 50.80 -15.93
N LEU A 214 -18.31 49.50 -15.69
CA LEU A 214 -17.81 48.55 -16.67
C LEU A 214 -18.73 48.43 -17.90
N PHE A 215 -20.05 48.32 -17.69
CA PHE A 215 -21.02 48.11 -18.76
C PHE A 215 -21.65 49.41 -19.30
N SER A 216 -21.36 50.57 -18.69
CA SER A 216 -21.80 51.88 -19.17
C SER A 216 -21.14 52.28 -20.49
N LYS A 217 -19.98 51.70 -20.79
CA LYS A 217 -19.23 51.92 -22.03
C LYS A 217 -19.18 50.62 -22.84
N PRO A 218 -19.09 50.70 -24.18
CA PRO A 218 -18.77 49.55 -25.00
C PRO A 218 -17.47 48.88 -24.55
N VAL A 219 -17.44 47.54 -24.58
CA VAL A 219 -16.21 46.77 -24.32
C VAL A 219 -15.16 47.06 -25.40
N LEU A 220 -15.61 47.24 -26.64
CA LEU A 220 -14.79 47.73 -27.75
C LEU A 220 -15.10 49.21 -28.00
N PRO A 221 -14.24 50.15 -27.59
CA PRO A 221 -14.47 51.57 -27.83
C PRO A 221 -14.43 51.91 -29.32
N GLU A 222 -15.06 53.02 -29.71
CA GLU A 222 -14.94 53.54 -31.08
C GLU A 222 -13.49 53.95 -31.37
N MET A 223 -12.78 53.10 -32.12
CA MET A 223 -11.47 53.40 -32.68
C MET A 223 -11.61 53.79 -34.16
N THR A 224 -10.71 54.64 -34.65
CA THR A 224 -10.49 54.82 -36.10
C THR A 224 -9.96 53.52 -36.70
N ASP A 225 -10.12 53.34 -38.01
CA ASP A 225 -9.55 52.20 -38.72
C ASP A 225 -8.05 52.04 -38.40
N VAL A 226 -7.65 50.80 -38.14
CA VAL A 226 -6.26 50.51 -37.76
C VAL A 226 -5.43 50.39 -39.03
N HIS A 227 -4.68 51.45 -39.32
CA HIS A 227 -3.66 51.40 -40.36
C HIS A 227 -2.39 50.75 -39.78
N LEU A 228 -2.09 49.55 -40.26
CA LEU A 228 -0.83 48.91 -39.92
C LEU A 228 0.34 49.76 -40.44
N PRO A 229 1.43 49.87 -39.67
CA PRO A 229 2.59 50.69 -40.02
C PRO A 229 3.29 50.21 -41.30
N LEU A 230 3.11 48.93 -41.66
CA LEU A 230 3.66 48.26 -42.84
C LEU A 230 2.75 47.10 -43.28
N ASN A 231 2.76 46.80 -44.58
CA ASN A 231 2.18 45.58 -45.17
C ASN A 231 3.15 44.42 -44.97
N LEU A 232 2.70 43.30 -44.43
CA LEU A 232 3.54 42.16 -44.08
C LEU A 232 3.12 40.94 -44.90
N ASN A 233 4.05 40.32 -45.62
CA ASN A 233 3.80 39.07 -46.33
C ASN A 233 4.83 38.02 -45.91
N ILE A 234 4.41 37.01 -45.15
CA ILE A 234 5.24 35.86 -44.76
C ILE A 234 4.90 34.71 -45.69
N GLU A 235 5.75 34.47 -46.69
CA GLU A 235 5.55 33.39 -47.68
C GLU A 235 5.56 32.01 -47.00
N GLU A 236 6.53 31.79 -46.09
CA GLU A 236 6.64 30.61 -45.26
C GLU A 236 7.59 30.86 -44.09
N PHE A 237 7.17 30.55 -42.86
CA PHE A 237 8.05 30.49 -41.68
C PHE A 237 7.93 29.10 -41.05
N ARG A 238 9.05 28.38 -40.98
CA ARG A 238 9.15 27.07 -40.34
C ARG A 238 10.01 27.15 -39.08
N GLY A 239 9.46 26.66 -37.97
CA GLY A 239 10.17 26.46 -36.72
C GLY A 239 10.27 24.98 -36.38
N GLU A 240 11.45 24.49 -36.03
CA GLU A 240 11.66 23.10 -35.60
C GLU A 240 12.42 23.05 -34.28
N GLN A 241 11.97 22.18 -33.36
CA GLN A 241 12.60 21.99 -32.05
C GLN A 241 12.76 23.30 -31.25
N LEU A 242 11.69 24.09 -31.15
CA LEU A 242 11.69 25.32 -30.35
C LEU A 242 11.34 24.96 -28.90
N ARG A 243 12.16 25.35 -27.94
CA ARG A 243 11.97 25.00 -26.53
C ARG A 243 12.00 26.24 -25.64
N VAL A 244 11.03 26.34 -24.74
CA VAL A 244 10.99 27.34 -23.67
C VAL A 244 10.98 26.61 -22.33
N THR A 245 11.97 26.88 -21.48
CA THR A 245 12.10 26.23 -20.17
C THR A 245 12.06 27.28 -19.05
N GLY A 246 11.30 27.03 -17.99
CA GLY A 246 11.23 27.85 -16.77
C GLY A 246 10.50 27.06 -15.68
N ASP A 247 9.38 27.59 -15.20
CA ASP A 247 8.45 26.86 -14.32
C ASP A 247 7.61 25.82 -15.10
N THR A 248 7.37 26.07 -16.38
CA THR A 248 6.78 25.11 -17.33
C THR A 248 7.74 24.85 -18.49
N ASP A 249 7.79 23.60 -18.98
CA ASP A 249 8.61 23.19 -20.12
C ASP A 249 7.70 23.02 -21.34
N LEU A 250 7.87 23.91 -22.33
CA LEU A 250 7.13 23.88 -23.59
C LEU A 250 8.11 23.56 -24.72
N THR A 251 7.87 22.44 -25.40
CA THR A 251 8.63 22.06 -26.60
C THR A 251 7.70 22.06 -27.80
N VAL A 252 7.99 22.90 -28.79
CA VAL A 252 7.34 22.92 -30.11
C VAL A 252 8.19 22.08 -31.06
N HIS A 253 7.67 20.90 -31.44
CA HIS A 253 8.33 19.99 -32.36
C HIS A 253 8.40 20.59 -33.77
N SER A 254 7.27 21.14 -34.24
CA SER A 254 7.19 21.83 -35.53
C SER A 254 6.19 22.98 -35.49
N MET A 255 6.50 24.03 -36.24
CA MET A 255 5.65 25.22 -36.43
C MET A 255 5.70 25.64 -37.91
N LEU A 256 4.55 25.89 -38.51
CA LEU A 256 4.40 26.49 -39.83
C LEU A 256 3.50 27.73 -39.73
N LEU A 257 3.97 28.86 -40.25
CA LEU A 257 3.19 30.08 -40.36
C LEU A 257 3.23 30.64 -41.79
N LYS A 258 2.06 30.91 -42.36
CA LYS A 258 1.84 31.62 -43.63
C LYS A 258 0.78 32.68 -43.44
N VAL A 259 1.17 33.94 -43.54
CA VAL A 259 0.27 35.06 -43.28
C VAL A 259 0.60 36.24 -44.19
N SER A 260 -0.43 36.86 -44.75
CA SER A 260 -0.33 38.10 -45.50
C SER A 260 -1.25 39.16 -44.91
N SER A 261 -0.75 40.36 -44.70
CA SER A 261 -1.48 41.51 -44.19
C SER A 261 -1.21 42.71 -45.08
N ILE A 262 -2.19 43.09 -45.90
CA ILE A 262 -2.07 44.16 -46.89
C ILE A 262 -3.21 45.16 -46.66
N ASP A 263 -2.85 46.41 -46.35
CA ASP A 263 -3.76 47.54 -46.15
C ASP A 263 -4.92 47.22 -45.19
N GLY A 264 -4.59 46.53 -44.09
CA GLY A 264 -5.55 46.12 -43.07
C GLY A 264 -6.30 44.81 -43.36
N ASN A 265 -6.10 44.18 -44.52
CA ASN A 265 -6.63 42.85 -44.83
C ASN A 265 -5.61 41.77 -44.45
N MET A 266 -5.87 41.08 -43.35
CA MET A 266 -5.11 39.94 -42.86
C MET A 266 -5.70 38.63 -43.38
N LYS A 267 -4.86 37.78 -43.96
CA LYS A 267 -5.17 36.42 -44.36
C LYS A 267 -4.15 35.49 -43.70
N LEU A 268 -4.63 34.60 -42.84
CA LEU A 268 -3.88 33.50 -42.26
C LEU A 268 -4.13 32.26 -43.12
N ASP A 269 -3.21 31.98 -44.03
CA ASP A 269 -3.29 30.80 -44.91
C ASP A 269 -3.08 29.50 -44.13
N ALA A 270 -2.12 29.50 -43.20
CA ALA A 270 -1.86 28.37 -42.32
C ALA A 270 -1.11 28.80 -41.05
N LEU A 271 -1.59 28.34 -39.91
CA LEU A 271 -0.83 28.19 -38.67
C LEU A 271 -0.93 26.73 -38.25
N ASP A 272 0.16 25.98 -38.27
CA ASP A 272 0.22 24.58 -37.81
C ASP A 272 1.31 24.48 -36.75
N ILE A 273 0.95 24.10 -35.53
CA ILE A 273 1.86 23.98 -34.39
C ILE A 273 1.68 22.58 -33.80
N ASP A 274 2.78 21.83 -33.67
CA ASP A 274 2.83 20.57 -32.92
C ASP A 274 3.78 20.74 -31.72
N SER A 275 3.28 20.50 -30.51
CA SER A 275 4.01 20.74 -29.26
C SER A 275 3.79 19.65 -28.21
N SER A 276 4.61 19.65 -27.17
CA SER A 276 4.47 18.77 -25.99
C SER A 276 3.11 18.91 -25.29
N GLN A 277 2.48 20.08 -25.38
CA GLN A 277 1.18 20.38 -24.75
C GLN A 277 -0.02 20.17 -25.68
N GLY A 278 0.21 19.83 -26.96
CA GLY A 278 -0.86 19.61 -27.93
C GLY A 278 -0.53 20.14 -29.33
N ALA A 279 -1.48 19.96 -30.25
CA ALA A 279 -1.37 20.41 -31.63
C ALA A 279 -2.45 21.46 -31.95
N VAL A 280 -2.12 22.51 -32.69
CA VAL A 280 -3.01 23.61 -33.08
C VAL A 280 -2.93 23.86 -34.57
N LYS A 281 -4.08 23.92 -35.24
CA LYS A 281 -4.23 24.30 -36.65
C LYS A 281 -5.21 25.45 -36.79
N ALA A 282 -4.77 26.59 -37.31
CA ALA A 282 -5.63 27.75 -37.54
C ALA A 282 -5.50 28.31 -38.96
N SER A 283 -6.61 28.84 -39.48
CA SER A 283 -6.70 29.51 -40.77
C SER A 283 -7.86 30.48 -40.76
N GLY A 284 -7.77 31.57 -41.54
CA GLY A 284 -8.87 32.51 -41.62
C GLY A 284 -8.49 33.86 -42.21
N THR A 285 -9.43 34.80 -42.12
CA THR A 285 -9.26 36.19 -42.56
C THR A 285 -9.75 37.15 -41.49
N ALA A 286 -9.10 38.30 -41.37
CA ALA A 286 -9.55 39.42 -40.58
C ALA A 286 -9.28 40.71 -41.35
N GLN A 287 -10.23 41.64 -41.37
CA GLN A 287 -10.04 42.96 -41.94
C GLN A 287 -10.14 43.97 -40.81
N LEU A 288 -9.20 44.92 -40.73
CA LEU A 288 -9.15 45.94 -39.66
C LEU A 288 -9.70 47.31 -40.12
N THR A 289 -10.54 47.29 -41.14
CA THR A 289 -11.24 48.46 -41.70
C THR A 289 -12.76 48.27 -41.64
N ASP A 290 -13.52 49.37 -41.73
CA ASP A 290 -14.98 49.38 -41.64
C ASP A 290 -15.52 48.78 -40.31
N LYS A 291 -16.18 47.62 -40.39
CA LYS A 291 -16.81 46.93 -39.24
C LYS A 291 -15.91 45.86 -38.61
N TRP A 292 -14.71 45.69 -39.15
CA TRP A 292 -13.73 44.68 -38.74
C TRP A 292 -14.23 43.23 -38.87
N PRO A 293 -14.56 42.76 -40.09
CA PRO A 293 -15.02 41.39 -40.29
C PRO A 293 -13.91 40.37 -39.99
N VAL A 294 -14.29 39.26 -39.37
CA VAL A 294 -13.39 38.17 -38.98
C VAL A 294 -14.05 36.83 -39.31
N ASP A 295 -13.27 35.91 -39.86
CA ASP A 295 -13.63 34.49 -40.02
C ASP A 295 -12.38 33.65 -39.77
N ILE A 296 -12.23 33.18 -38.53
CA ILE A 296 -11.08 32.40 -38.07
C ILE A 296 -11.59 31.04 -37.57
N THR A 297 -11.00 29.98 -38.09
CA THR A 297 -11.20 28.62 -37.58
C THR A 297 -9.91 28.11 -36.94
N LEU A 298 -10.01 27.63 -35.71
CA LEU A 298 -8.92 27.01 -34.95
C LEU A 298 -9.37 25.61 -34.52
N ASN A 299 -8.56 24.61 -34.85
CA ASN A 299 -8.70 23.25 -34.36
C ASN A 299 -7.50 22.92 -33.47
N SER A 300 -7.72 22.43 -32.27
CA SER A 300 -6.67 22.06 -31.34
C SER A 300 -6.91 20.67 -30.74
N THR A 301 -5.85 19.93 -30.48
CA THR A 301 -5.88 18.71 -29.64
C THR A 301 -4.98 18.96 -28.44
N LEU A 302 -5.55 18.96 -27.24
CA LEU A 302 -4.82 19.20 -26.00
C LEU A 302 -4.10 17.93 -25.54
N ASN A 303 -2.88 18.08 -25.06
CA ASN A 303 -2.07 17.01 -24.46
C ASN A 303 -1.61 17.42 -23.04
N ILE A 304 -2.52 18.00 -22.27
CA ILE A 304 -2.30 18.45 -20.89
C ILE A 304 -3.30 17.77 -19.96
N GLU A 305 -2.83 17.22 -18.84
CA GLU A 305 -3.74 16.69 -17.81
C GLU A 305 -4.50 17.85 -17.13
N PRO A 306 -5.79 17.69 -16.77
CA PRO A 306 -6.65 16.51 -16.92
C PRO A 306 -7.43 16.46 -18.27
N LEU A 307 -7.10 17.31 -19.24
CA LEU A 307 -7.81 17.42 -20.53
C LEU A 307 -7.05 16.72 -21.67
N LYS A 308 -6.27 15.69 -21.37
CA LYS A 308 -5.43 15.02 -22.34
C LYS A 308 -6.30 14.31 -23.38
N GLY A 309 -6.08 14.61 -24.66
CA GLY A 309 -6.85 14.11 -25.79
C GLY A 309 -8.10 14.92 -26.14
N GLU A 310 -8.38 16.01 -25.41
CA GLU A 310 -9.51 16.91 -25.70
C GLU A 310 -9.32 17.61 -27.04
N LYS A 311 -10.37 17.60 -27.88
CA LYS A 311 -10.35 18.27 -29.19
C LYS A 311 -11.22 19.51 -29.15
N VAL A 312 -10.58 20.65 -29.37
CA VAL A 312 -11.23 21.97 -29.38
C VAL A 312 -11.38 22.44 -30.81
N LYS A 313 -12.61 22.72 -31.25
CA LYS A 313 -12.89 23.43 -32.49
C LYS A 313 -13.52 24.78 -32.18
N LEU A 314 -12.74 25.84 -32.37
CA LEU A 314 -13.16 27.23 -32.22
C LEU A 314 -13.41 27.84 -33.60
N LYS A 315 -14.56 28.46 -33.78
CA LYS A 315 -14.87 29.30 -34.94
C LYS A 315 -15.28 30.69 -34.45
N VAL A 316 -14.58 31.72 -34.93
CA VAL A 316 -14.91 33.12 -34.67
C VAL A 316 -15.29 33.74 -36.00
N GLY A 317 -16.54 34.20 -36.13
CA GLY A 317 -17.12 34.76 -37.34
C GLY A 317 -17.78 36.11 -37.10
N GLY A 318 -18.21 36.77 -38.18
CA GLY A 318 -18.95 38.03 -38.10
C GLY A 318 -18.02 39.25 -38.15
N ALA A 319 -18.28 40.25 -37.31
CA ALA A 319 -17.56 41.51 -37.30
C ALA A 319 -17.41 42.08 -35.89
N LEU A 320 -16.17 42.41 -35.49
CA LEU A 320 -15.84 42.84 -34.12
C LEU A 320 -16.54 44.14 -33.71
N ARG A 321 -16.77 45.07 -34.65
CA ARG A 321 -17.49 46.34 -34.41
C ARG A 321 -19.00 46.26 -34.67
N ASP A 322 -19.51 45.09 -35.07
CA ASP A 322 -20.94 44.86 -35.29
C ASP A 322 -21.36 43.62 -34.48
N GLN A 323 -21.73 42.51 -35.14
CA GLN A 323 -22.05 41.25 -34.47
C GLN A 323 -20.91 40.24 -34.61
N LEU A 324 -20.36 39.83 -33.48
CA LEU A 324 -19.38 38.76 -33.36
C LEU A 324 -20.09 37.44 -33.03
N GLU A 325 -19.72 36.38 -33.74
CA GLU A 325 -20.22 35.02 -33.50
C GLU A 325 -19.05 34.13 -33.09
N VAL A 326 -19.22 33.40 -31.99
CA VAL A 326 -18.22 32.47 -31.45
C VAL A 326 -18.87 31.10 -31.27
N GLY A 327 -18.34 30.10 -31.96
CA GLY A 327 -18.71 28.69 -31.77
C GLY A 327 -17.54 27.92 -31.21
N VAL A 328 -17.75 27.20 -30.11
CA VAL A 328 -16.78 26.26 -29.53
C VAL A 328 -17.42 24.89 -29.47
N ASN A 329 -16.79 23.90 -30.09
CA ASN A 329 -17.14 22.49 -29.93
C ASN A 329 -15.97 21.77 -29.26
N LEU A 330 -16.26 21.13 -28.14
CA LEU A 330 -15.33 20.28 -27.38
C LEU A 330 -15.72 18.82 -27.63
N SER A 331 -14.73 17.96 -27.84
CA SER A 331 -14.93 16.52 -28.04
C SER A 331 -13.76 15.73 -27.47
N GLY A 332 -14.01 14.99 -26.39
CA GLY A 332 -12.99 14.29 -25.63
C GLY A 332 -13.47 13.99 -24.21
N PRO A 333 -12.63 14.18 -23.17
CA PRO A 333 -13.04 14.19 -21.77
C PRO A 333 -14.24 15.11 -21.45
N VAL A 334 -14.41 16.21 -22.20
CA VAL A 334 -15.53 17.14 -22.10
C VAL A 334 -16.25 17.22 -23.45
N ASP A 335 -17.50 16.76 -23.51
CA ASP A 335 -18.37 16.91 -24.70
C ASP A 335 -19.31 18.09 -24.50
N MET A 336 -19.06 19.22 -25.19
CA MET A 336 -19.82 20.45 -25.01
C MET A 336 -19.84 21.31 -26.27
N ASP A 337 -21.02 21.84 -26.59
CA ASP A 337 -21.23 22.86 -27.62
C ASP A 337 -21.55 24.20 -26.96
N LEU A 338 -20.76 25.23 -27.28
CA LEU A 338 -21.00 26.61 -26.89
C LEU A 338 -21.18 27.47 -28.13
N ARG A 339 -22.25 28.28 -28.13
CA ARG A 339 -22.52 29.30 -29.14
C ARG A 339 -22.74 30.63 -28.45
N ALA A 340 -21.98 31.64 -28.83
CA ALA A 340 -22.14 33.00 -28.35
C ALA A 340 -22.29 33.96 -29.53
N GLN A 341 -23.22 34.91 -29.41
CA GLN A 341 -23.34 36.07 -30.28
C GLN A 341 -23.28 37.32 -29.42
N THR A 342 -22.45 38.28 -29.78
CA THR A 342 -22.30 39.51 -29.02
C THR A 342 -21.98 40.72 -29.88
N ARG A 343 -22.23 41.92 -29.35
CA ARG A 343 -21.86 43.19 -29.97
C ARG A 343 -20.95 43.96 -29.04
N LEU A 344 -19.64 43.82 -29.23
CA LEU A 344 -18.63 44.39 -28.33
C LEU A 344 -18.63 45.92 -28.34
N ALA A 345 -19.02 46.53 -29.47
CA ALA A 345 -19.11 47.98 -29.65
C ALA A 345 -20.42 48.60 -29.12
N GLU A 346 -21.34 47.81 -28.58
CA GLU A 346 -22.54 48.32 -27.92
C GLU A 346 -22.38 48.35 -26.38
N ALA A 347 -22.76 49.46 -25.76
CA ALA A 347 -22.85 49.55 -24.31
C ALA A 347 -23.86 48.54 -23.74
N GLY A 348 -23.57 48.02 -22.55
CA GLY A 348 -24.30 46.94 -21.92
C GLY A 348 -23.95 45.53 -22.40
N LEU A 349 -23.04 45.36 -23.38
CA LEU A 349 -22.62 44.06 -23.93
C LEU A 349 -23.81 43.12 -24.25
N PRO A 350 -24.57 43.38 -25.33
CA PRO A 350 -25.59 42.44 -25.79
C PRO A 350 -24.96 41.06 -26.00
N LEU A 351 -25.48 40.04 -25.35
CA LEU A 351 -24.95 38.68 -25.36
C LEU A 351 -26.09 37.67 -25.46
N ASN A 352 -25.99 36.80 -26.47
CA ASN A 352 -26.76 35.57 -26.55
C ASN A 352 -25.77 34.41 -26.44
N LEU A 353 -25.77 33.73 -25.30
CA LEU A 353 -24.93 32.56 -25.02
C LEU A 353 -25.83 31.33 -24.85
N GLU A 354 -25.50 30.27 -25.56
CA GLU A 354 -26.11 28.95 -25.44
C GLU A 354 -25.01 27.91 -25.21
N VAL A 355 -25.13 27.14 -24.14
CA VAL A 355 -24.24 26.03 -23.80
C VAL A 355 -25.08 24.76 -23.70
N VAL A 356 -24.71 23.75 -24.48
CA VAL A 356 -25.39 22.46 -24.50
C VAL A 356 -24.36 21.36 -24.30
N SER A 357 -24.65 20.43 -23.39
CA SER A 357 -23.89 19.20 -23.24
C SER A 357 -24.83 18.05 -22.90
N LYS A 358 -24.61 16.88 -23.51
CA LYS A 358 -25.34 15.67 -23.16
C LYS A 358 -24.93 15.16 -21.77
N GLN A 359 -23.64 15.26 -21.46
CA GLN A 359 -23.05 14.71 -20.26
C GLN A 359 -21.69 15.35 -19.99
N VAL A 360 -21.51 15.83 -18.76
CA VAL A 360 -20.23 16.28 -18.19
C VAL A 360 -20.01 15.56 -16.87
N TYR A 361 -18.78 15.14 -16.59
CA TYR A 361 -18.43 14.50 -15.32
C TYR A 361 -17.15 15.11 -14.74
N TRP A 362 -17.03 15.04 -13.42
CA TRP A 362 -15.86 15.47 -12.68
C TRP A 362 -15.41 14.35 -11.71
N PRO A 363 -14.11 14.05 -11.59
CA PRO A 363 -13.00 14.54 -12.43
C PRO A 363 -13.17 14.17 -13.92
N PHE A 364 -12.60 14.96 -14.83
CA PHE A 364 -12.69 14.71 -16.29
C PHE A 364 -11.97 13.42 -16.74
N THR A 365 -11.10 12.87 -15.88
CA THR A 365 -10.35 11.62 -16.09
C THR A 365 -10.40 10.75 -14.84
N GLY A 366 -10.51 9.43 -14.99
CA GLY A 366 -10.59 8.49 -13.87
C GLY A 366 -12.03 8.18 -13.45
N ASP A 367 -12.25 7.89 -12.17
CA ASP A 367 -13.56 7.51 -11.65
C ASP A 367 -14.51 8.72 -11.56
N LYS A 368 -15.70 8.59 -12.15
CA LYS A 368 -16.72 9.65 -12.20
C LYS A 368 -17.36 9.83 -10.83
N GLN A 369 -17.01 10.91 -10.12
CA GLN A 369 -17.58 11.22 -8.80
C GLN A 369 -18.85 12.06 -8.91
N PHE A 370 -18.87 13.01 -9.85
CA PHE A 370 -20.00 13.88 -10.11
C PHE A 370 -20.33 13.87 -11.59
N GLN A 371 -21.61 13.90 -11.91
CA GLN A 371 -22.10 13.85 -13.28
C GLN A 371 -23.28 14.81 -13.44
N ALA A 372 -23.27 15.57 -14.53
CA ALA A 372 -24.35 16.42 -14.99
C ALA A 372 -24.74 16.02 -16.42
N ASP A 373 -25.97 15.56 -16.60
CA ASP A 373 -26.58 15.16 -17.86
C ASP A 373 -27.55 16.25 -18.35
N ASP A 374 -27.77 16.29 -19.67
CA ASP A 374 -28.74 17.18 -20.34
C ASP A 374 -28.60 18.68 -19.99
N ILE A 375 -27.35 19.14 -19.87
CA ILE A 375 -27.03 20.54 -19.56
C ILE A 375 -27.50 21.41 -20.72
N LYS A 376 -28.38 22.37 -20.40
CA LYS A 376 -28.79 23.45 -21.29
C LYS A 376 -28.75 24.75 -20.51
N LEU A 377 -27.82 25.63 -20.85
CA LEU A 377 -27.72 26.97 -20.27
C LEU A 377 -27.92 28.00 -21.38
N LYS A 378 -28.80 28.97 -21.14
CA LYS A 378 -29.06 30.06 -22.06
C LYS A 378 -29.06 31.39 -21.31
N LEU A 379 -28.21 32.32 -21.75
CA LEU A 379 -28.14 33.70 -21.28
C LEU A 379 -28.43 34.62 -22.48
N THR A 380 -29.47 35.46 -22.38
CA THR A 380 -29.89 36.36 -23.46
C THR A 380 -30.23 37.75 -22.95
N GLY A 381 -29.75 38.78 -23.62
CA GLY A 381 -30.05 40.19 -23.30
C GLY A 381 -28.79 41.06 -23.23
N LYS A 382 -28.88 42.19 -22.53
CA LYS A 382 -27.72 43.03 -22.17
C LYS A 382 -27.34 42.75 -20.72
N MET A 383 -26.10 42.99 -20.33
CA MET A 383 -25.71 42.94 -18.91
C MET A 383 -26.52 43.92 -18.03
N THR A 384 -27.19 44.92 -18.64
CA THR A 384 -28.13 45.82 -17.97
C THR A 384 -29.59 45.33 -17.93
N ASP A 385 -29.93 44.26 -18.66
CA ASP A 385 -31.23 43.58 -18.68
C ASP A 385 -31.07 42.22 -19.37
N TYR A 386 -30.72 41.18 -18.60
CA TYR A 386 -30.49 39.83 -19.09
C TYR A 386 -31.46 38.83 -18.49
N THR A 387 -31.65 37.75 -19.24
CA THR A 387 -32.42 36.57 -18.84
C THR A 387 -31.49 35.37 -18.83
N LEU A 388 -31.52 34.58 -17.76
CA LEU A 388 -30.73 33.36 -17.58
C LEU A 388 -31.70 32.20 -17.35
N SER A 389 -31.54 31.15 -18.15
CA SER A 389 -32.24 29.88 -17.94
C SER A 389 -31.25 28.73 -17.96
N MET A 390 -31.43 27.75 -17.07
CA MET A 390 -30.60 26.56 -16.97
C MET A 390 -31.44 25.33 -16.66
N HIS A 391 -31.14 24.22 -17.32
CA HIS A 391 -31.64 22.89 -17.02
C HIS A 391 -30.47 21.91 -16.96
N ALA A 392 -30.43 21.05 -15.94
CA ALA A 392 -29.45 19.97 -15.82
C ALA A 392 -29.97 18.85 -14.91
N ALA A 393 -29.68 17.60 -15.23
CA ALA A 393 -29.85 16.45 -14.33
C ALA A 393 -28.51 16.09 -13.70
N VAL A 394 -28.40 16.05 -12.38
CA VAL A 394 -27.13 15.82 -11.67
C VAL A 394 -27.20 14.58 -10.80
N LYS A 395 -26.07 13.90 -10.61
CA LYS A 395 -25.90 12.78 -9.66
C LYS A 395 -24.43 12.65 -9.24
N GLY A 396 -24.16 12.03 -8.10
CA GLY A 396 -22.79 11.75 -7.67
C GLY A 396 -22.72 10.79 -6.49
N GLN A 397 -21.50 10.53 -6.01
CA GLN A 397 -21.24 9.58 -4.91
C GLN A 397 -22.00 9.93 -3.62
N ASP A 398 -22.09 11.23 -3.29
CA ASP A 398 -22.80 11.76 -2.12
C ASP A 398 -23.94 12.73 -2.50
N ILE A 399 -24.31 12.76 -3.79
CA ILE A 399 -25.36 13.64 -4.30
C ILE A 399 -26.47 12.79 -4.92
N PRO A 400 -27.68 12.77 -4.33
CA PRO A 400 -28.78 12.01 -4.89
C PRO A 400 -29.15 12.55 -6.28
N PRO A 401 -29.62 11.70 -7.20
CA PRO A 401 -30.09 12.15 -8.51
C PRO A 401 -31.10 13.29 -8.38
N ALA A 402 -30.81 14.41 -9.03
CA ALA A 402 -31.60 15.62 -8.95
C ALA A 402 -31.76 16.29 -10.32
N THR A 403 -32.92 16.88 -10.59
CA THR A 403 -33.12 17.75 -11.75
C THR A 403 -33.17 19.20 -11.31
N ILE A 404 -32.28 20.03 -11.84
CA ILE A 404 -32.17 21.45 -11.54
C ILE A 404 -32.77 22.24 -12.70
N THR A 405 -33.67 23.17 -12.38
CA THR A 405 -34.22 24.17 -13.31
C THR A 405 -34.08 25.55 -12.70
N LEU A 406 -33.49 26.49 -13.42
CA LEU A 406 -33.29 27.87 -13.00
C LEU A 406 -33.83 28.80 -14.08
N ASP A 407 -34.67 29.74 -13.67
CA ASP A 407 -35.10 30.89 -14.46
C ASP A 407 -34.84 32.16 -13.64
N ALA A 408 -34.05 33.08 -14.21
CA ALA A 408 -33.66 34.31 -13.56
C ALA A 408 -33.60 35.49 -14.55
N LYS A 409 -33.77 36.69 -14.02
CA LYS A 409 -33.58 37.96 -14.73
C LYS A 409 -32.67 38.85 -13.92
N GLY A 410 -31.75 39.55 -14.55
CA GLY A 410 -30.81 40.40 -13.81
C GLY A 410 -30.31 41.58 -14.62
N ASN A 411 -29.56 42.42 -13.94
CA ASN A 411 -28.84 43.55 -14.49
C ASN A 411 -27.53 43.76 -13.71
N GLU A 412 -26.86 44.88 -13.91
CA GLU A 412 -25.59 45.21 -13.25
C GLU A 412 -25.72 45.46 -11.74
N GLN A 413 -26.93 45.53 -11.20
CA GLN A 413 -27.23 45.89 -9.82
C GLN A 413 -27.93 44.77 -9.04
N GLN A 414 -28.66 43.86 -9.70
CA GLN A 414 -29.45 42.83 -9.03
C GLN A 414 -29.71 41.62 -9.93
N ILE A 415 -30.05 40.50 -9.31
CA ILE A 415 -30.64 39.33 -9.96
C ILE A 415 -31.90 38.89 -9.21
N ASN A 416 -32.97 38.72 -9.96
CA ASN A 416 -34.24 38.15 -9.53
C ASN A 416 -34.35 36.71 -10.05
N LEU A 417 -34.32 35.75 -9.14
CA LEU A 417 -34.57 34.34 -9.37
C LEU A 417 -36.08 34.12 -9.32
N ASP A 418 -36.73 34.12 -10.50
CA ASP A 418 -38.16 33.86 -10.65
C ASP A 418 -38.51 32.44 -10.19
N LYS A 419 -37.61 31.49 -10.48
CA LYS A 419 -37.74 30.09 -10.05
C LYS A 419 -36.39 29.38 -10.10
N LEU A 420 -35.91 28.88 -8.96
CA LEU A 420 -34.91 27.82 -8.91
C LEU A 420 -35.59 26.58 -8.31
N SER A 421 -35.81 25.54 -9.11
CA SER A 421 -36.41 24.29 -8.65
C SER A 421 -35.42 23.14 -8.76
N VAL A 422 -35.29 22.41 -7.65
CA VAL A 422 -34.50 21.18 -7.52
C VAL A 422 -35.44 20.05 -7.19
N ALA A 423 -35.64 19.11 -8.12
CA ALA A 423 -36.41 17.90 -7.90
C ALA A 423 -35.45 16.76 -7.55
N ALA A 424 -35.45 16.32 -6.29
CA ALA A 424 -34.56 15.31 -5.74
C ALA A 424 -35.27 14.59 -4.58
N LEU A 425 -34.79 13.41 -4.19
CA LEU A 425 -35.32 12.69 -3.01
C LEU A 425 -36.85 12.48 -3.05
N GLU A 426 -37.41 12.17 -4.23
CA GLU A 426 -38.86 12.03 -4.47
C GLU A 426 -39.71 13.27 -4.15
N GLY A 427 -39.08 14.41 -3.87
CA GLY A 427 -39.70 15.68 -3.56
C GLY A 427 -39.18 16.81 -4.43
N LYS A 428 -39.53 18.03 -4.05
CA LYS A 428 -39.21 19.24 -4.80
C LYS A 428 -38.90 20.39 -3.85
N THR A 429 -37.80 21.06 -4.13
CA THR A 429 -37.41 22.32 -3.48
C THR A 429 -37.57 23.44 -4.49
N GLU A 430 -38.21 24.55 -4.11
CA GLU A 430 -38.25 25.77 -4.93
C GLU A 430 -37.75 26.97 -4.14
N LEU A 431 -36.84 27.73 -4.74
CA LEU A 431 -36.32 29.00 -4.23
C LEU A 431 -36.77 30.13 -5.15
N LYS A 432 -37.37 31.17 -4.56
CA LYS A 432 -37.55 32.49 -5.17
C LYS A 432 -36.68 33.48 -4.42
N ALA A 433 -35.86 34.25 -5.12
CA ALA A 433 -34.95 35.17 -4.44
C ALA A 433 -34.68 36.42 -5.26
N LEU A 434 -34.56 37.56 -4.57
CA LEU A 434 -33.99 38.78 -5.12
C LEU A 434 -32.66 39.03 -4.40
N VAL A 435 -31.57 39.14 -5.15
CA VAL A 435 -30.25 39.53 -4.65
C VAL A 435 -29.87 40.85 -5.32
N ASP A 436 -29.61 41.88 -4.52
CA ASP A 436 -29.24 43.23 -4.95
C ASP A 436 -27.82 43.51 -4.44
N TRP A 437 -26.97 44.10 -5.28
CA TRP A 437 -25.61 44.53 -4.94
C TRP A 437 -25.33 45.96 -5.39
N GLN A 438 -26.38 46.80 -5.53
CA GLN A 438 -26.28 48.19 -5.98
C GLN A 438 -25.36 49.02 -5.06
N GLN A 439 -25.54 48.88 -3.75
CA GLN A 439 -24.73 49.52 -2.72
C GLN A 439 -24.04 48.49 -1.82
N ALA A 440 -24.79 47.45 -1.43
CA ALA A 440 -24.37 46.36 -0.57
C ALA A 440 -25.05 45.09 -1.06
N ILE A 441 -24.41 43.94 -0.86
CA ILE A 441 -25.05 42.66 -1.20
C ILE A 441 -26.21 42.48 -0.21
N SER A 442 -27.44 42.49 -0.69
CA SER A 442 -28.66 42.26 0.09
C SER A 442 -29.54 41.24 -0.59
N TRP A 443 -30.29 40.46 0.19
CA TRP A 443 -31.14 39.43 -0.36
C TRP A 443 -32.50 39.36 0.34
N ARG A 444 -33.48 38.87 -0.40
CA ARG A 444 -34.75 38.35 0.12
C ARG A 444 -35.03 37.04 -0.58
N GLY A 445 -35.15 35.96 0.18
CA GLY A 445 -35.39 34.61 -0.34
C GLY A 445 -36.59 33.95 0.31
N GLU A 446 -37.35 33.19 -0.47
CA GLU A 446 -38.37 32.25 0.00
C GLU A 446 -38.02 30.87 -0.54
N LEU A 447 -37.68 29.97 0.37
CA LEU A 447 -37.40 28.56 0.10
C LEU A 447 -38.62 27.74 0.50
N THR A 448 -39.15 26.95 -0.42
CA THR A 448 -40.24 26.02 -0.18
C THR A 448 -39.76 24.59 -0.39
N LEU A 449 -40.12 23.71 0.53
CA LEU A 449 -39.83 22.27 0.50
C LEU A 449 -41.16 21.52 0.38
N ASP A 450 -41.28 20.65 -0.61
CA ASP A 450 -42.46 19.82 -0.85
C ASP A 450 -42.04 18.35 -0.98
N GLY A 451 -42.40 17.54 0.02
CA GLY A 451 -42.28 16.09 -0.03
C GLY A 451 -40.86 15.52 0.00
N ILE A 452 -39.85 16.24 0.51
CA ILE A 452 -38.45 15.76 0.55
C ILE A 452 -38.34 14.46 1.33
N ASN A 453 -38.01 13.35 0.66
CA ASN A 453 -38.00 12.00 1.23
C ASN A 453 -36.58 11.39 1.30
N THR A 454 -36.00 11.31 2.50
CA THR A 454 -34.64 10.79 2.71
C THR A 454 -34.58 9.27 2.89
N ALA A 455 -35.69 8.53 2.75
CA ALA A 455 -35.74 7.11 3.11
C ALA A 455 -34.80 6.19 2.30
N LYS A 456 -34.43 6.58 1.07
CA LYS A 456 -33.49 5.80 0.23
C LYS A 456 -32.03 6.09 0.57
N GLU A 457 -31.69 7.35 0.85
CA GLU A 457 -30.32 7.78 1.10
C GLU A 457 -29.90 7.59 2.56
N VAL A 458 -30.83 7.72 3.50
CA VAL A 458 -30.60 7.58 4.94
C VAL A 458 -31.64 6.60 5.54
N PRO A 459 -31.53 5.29 5.26
CA PRO A 459 -32.53 4.28 5.65
C PRO A 459 -32.71 4.13 7.17
N GLU A 460 -31.68 4.43 7.95
CA GLU A 460 -31.73 4.44 9.43
C GLU A 460 -32.50 5.63 9.99
N TRP A 461 -32.69 6.69 9.20
CA TRP A 461 -33.37 7.92 9.59
C TRP A 461 -34.25 8.49 8.46
N PRO A 462 -35.26 7.72 7.99
CA PRO A 462 -36.12 8.14 6.89
C PRO A 462 -36.94 9.35 7.32
N SER A 463 -36.93 10.41 6.52
CA SER A 463 -37.69 11.63 6.78
C SER A 463 -38.50 12.03 5.56
N LYS A 464 -39.70 12.58 5.78
CA LYS A 464 -40.52 13.23 4.77
C LYS A 464 -40.86 14.64 5.25
N LEU A 465 -40.22 15.64 4.67
CA LEU A 465 -40.27 17.03 5.14
C LEU A 465 -40.92 17.96 4.12
N ASN A 466 -41.70 18.90 4.63
CA ASN A 466 -42.29 20.02 3.91
C ASN A 466 -42.02 21.30 4.68
N GLY A 467 -42.04 22.45 4.03
CA GLY A 467 -41.92 23.70 4.76
C GLY A 467 -41.65 24.93 3.93
N VAL A 468 -41.60 26.06 4.61
CA VAL A 468 -41.30 27.37 4.05
C VAL A 468 -40.28 28.05 4.96
N ILE A 469 -39.22 28.58 4.36
CA ILE A 469 -38.20 29.39 5.02
C ILE A 469 -38.08 30.70 4.26
N LYS A 470 -38.44 31.81 4.91
CA LYS A 470 -38.22 33.15 4.39
C LYS A 470 -36.99 33.74 5.04
N THR A 471 -36.08 34.28 4.24
CA THR A 471 -34.86 34.92 4.72
C THR A 471 -34.71 36.29 4.09
N ARG A 472 -34.16 37.25 4.84
CA ARG A 472 -33.67 38.52 4.31
C ARG A 472 -32.39 38.92 5.02
N GLY A 473 -31.49 39.59 4.32
CA GLY A 473 -30.24 40.02 4.92
C GLY A 473 -29.45 40.98 4.04
N SER A 474 -28.34 41.46 4.58
CA SER A 474 -27.37 42.26 3.84
C SER A 474 -25.95 42.06 4.36
N LEU A 475 -24.97 42.21 3.48
CA LEU A 475 -23.53 42.18 3.71
C LEU A 475 -22.92 43.46 3.14
N TYR A 476 -22.30 44.26 3.99
CA TYR A 476 -21.62 45.51 3.63
C TYR A 476 -20.36 45.68 4.47
N GLY A 477 -19.21 45.95 3.83
CA GLY A 477 -17.97 46.25 4.54
C GLY A 477 -17.55 45.17 5.54
N GLY A 478 -17.69 43.90 5.18
CA GLY A 478 -17.40 42.74 6.05
C GLY A 478 -18.42 42.46 7.16
N SER A 479 -19.45 43.30 7.32
CA SER A 479 -20.52 43.12 8.31
C SER A 479 -21.81 42.63 7.67
N TRP A 480 -22.42 41.60 8.25
CA TRP A 480 -23.67 40.98 7.85
C TRP A 480 -24.79 41.21 8.86
N GLN A 481 -26.02 41.28 8.37
CA GLN A 481 -27.25 41.16 9.15
C GLN A 481 -28.22 40.22 8.44
N MET A 482 -28.96 39.43 9.21
CA MET A 482 -29.89 38.44 8.69
C MET A 482 -31.14 38.36 9.56
N GLU A 483 -32.27 38.12 8.91
CA GLU A 483 -33.54 37.86 9.55
C GLU A 483 -34.23 36.69 8.83
N VAL A 484 -34.73 35.76 9.62
CA VAL A 484 -35.61 34.66 9.19
C VAL A 484 -37.00 34.98 9.78
N PRO A 485 -37.82 35.78 9.09
CA PRO A 485 -39.15 36.16 9.61
C PRO A 485 -40.11 34.98 9.70
N GLU A 486 -39.90 33.94 8.89
CA GLU A 486 -40.72 32.73 8.90
C GLU A 486 -39.82 31.51 8.68
N LEU A 487 -39.70 30.67 9.71
CA LEU A 487 -39.20 29.32 9.63
C LEU A 487 -40.36 28.39 9.96
N LYS A 488 -40.83 27.59 9.01
CA LYS A 488 -41.88 26.60 9.23
C LYS A 488 -41.52 25.31 8.53
N LEU A 489 -41.16 24.28 9.28
CA LEU A 489 -40.92 22.94 8.76
C LEU A 489 -41.90 21.96 9.41
N SER A 490 -42.48 21.07 8.62
CA SER A 490 -43.43 20.07 9.07
C SER A 490 -43.24 18.77 8.30
N GLY A 491 -43.52 17.64 8.91
CA GLY A 491 -43.35 16.36 8.24
C GLY A 491 -43.28 15.23 9.22
N ASN A 492 -42.62 14.15 8.82
CA ASN A 492 -42.32 13.04 9.70
C ASN A 492 -40.86 12.65 9.58
N VAL A 493 -40.29 12.26 10.70
CA VAL A 493 -38.99 11.59 10.79
C VAL A 493 -39.26 10.24 11.43
N LYS A 494 -39.02 9.15 10.70
CA LYS A 494 -39.57 7.83 10.98
C LYS A 494 -41.10 7.90 11.07
N GLN A 495 -41.67 7.54 12.23
CA GLN A 495 -43.09 7.65 12.54
C GLN A 495 -43.42 8.90 13.37
N ASN A 496 -42.42 9.71 13.74
CA ASN A 496 -42.61 10.87 14.59
C ASN A 496 -42.91 12.11 13.75
N LYS A 497 -43.97 12.83 14.11
CA LYS A 497 -44.28 14.13 13.52
C LYS A 497 -43.18 15.13 13.85
N VAL A 498 -42.71 15.86 12.85
CA VAL A 498 -41.81 17.00 13.00
C VAL A 498 -42.61 18.27 12.82
N ASN A 499 -42.36 19.25 13.69
CA ASN A 499 -42.89 20.59 13.56
C ASN A 499 -41.88 21.58 14.13
N VAL A 500 -41.33 22.44 13.26
CA VAL A 500 -40.41 23.51 13.63
C VAL A 500 -41.06 24.81 13.20
N ASN A 501 -41.25 25.74 14.14
CA ASN A 501 -41.78 27.05 13.84
C ASN A 501 -41.08 28.15 14.64
N GLY A 502 -40.86 29.29 14.00
CA GLY A 502 -40.29 30.44 14.68
C GLY A 502 -39.78 31.53 13.74
N SER A 503 -39.14 32.51 14.36
CA SER A 503 -38.44 33.59 13.68
C SER A 503 -37.17 33.94 14.45
N LEU A 504 -36.15 34.44 13.76
CA LEU A 504 -34.91 34.89 14.38
C LEU A 504 -34.26 36.01 13.57
N LYS A 505 -33.56 36.91 14.24
CA LYS A 505 -32.77 37.99 13.64
C LYS A 505 -31.39 38.02 14.26
N GLY A 506 -30.34 38.26 13.46
CA GLY A 506 -28.93 38.23 13.87
C GLY A 506 -28.07 39.22 13.07
N ASN A 507 -26.88 39.54 13.57
CA ASN A 507 -25.86 40.29 12.82
C ASN A 507 -24.42 39.92 13.25
N SER A 508 -23.42 40.50 12.58
CA SER A 508 -21.98 40.28 12.87
C SER A 508 -21.52 40.68 14.27
N TYR A 509 -22.30 41.47 14.99
CA TYR A 509 -21.99 41.90 16.36
C TYR A 509 -22.59 40.98 17.43
N LEU A 510 -22.96 39.74 17.05
CA LEU A 510 -23.60 38.75 17.90
C LEU A 510 -24.92 39.24 18.52
N GLN A 511 -25.60 40.20 17.88
CA GLN A 511 -26.91 40.68 18.31
C GLN A 511 -28.00 39.78 17.73
N TRP A 512 -28.43 38.79 18.49
CA TRP A 512 -29.50 37.87 18.13
C TRP A 512 -30.79 38.19 18.88
N THR A 513 -31.91 38.20 18.18
CA THR A 513 -33.25 38.27 18.75
C THR A 513 -34.02 37.03 18.28
N ILE A 514 -34.46 36.22 19.24
CA ILE A 514 -35.24 35.00 19.02
C ILE A 514 -36.58 35.18 19.76
N PRO A 515 -37.62 35.73 19.12
CA PRO A 515 -38.93 35.92 19.76
C PRO A 515 -39.53 34.60 20.28
N GLY A 516 -39.27 33.51 19.55
CA GLY A 516 -39.64 32.15 19.92
C GLY A 516 -39.28 31.20 18.78
N LEU A 517 -38.53 30.16 19.11
CA LEU A 517 -38.23 29.03 18.25
C LEU A 517 -38.72 27.78 18.96
N HIS A 518 -39.74 27.15 18.40
CA HIS A 518 -40.32 25.92 18.92
C HIS A 518 -39.98 24.75 17.99
N LEU A 519 -39.40 23.71 18.58
CA LEU A 519 -38.90 22.52 17.92
C LEU A 519 -39.64 21.32 18.50
N GLU A 520 -40.39 20.59 17.67
CA GLU A 520 -41.16 19.42 18.05
C GLU A 520 -40.75 18.22 17.19
N LEU A 521 -40.41 17.11 17.85
CA LEU A 521 -40.12 15.82 17.24
C LEU A 521 -40.87 14.72 18.02
N GLY A 522 -42.02 14.33 17.49
CA GLY A 522 -42.94 13.37 18.12
C GLY A 522 -43.53 13.95 19.40
N ARG A 523 -43.09 13.44 20.55
CA ARG A 523 -43.48 13.93 21.88
C ARG A 523 -42.43 14.84 22.52
N ASN A 524 -41.27 14.98 21.90
CA ASN A 524 -40.17 15.78 22.40
C ASN A 524 -40.31 17.20 21.88
N SER A 525 -40.12 18.17 22.77
CA SER A 525 -40.19 19.59 22.45
C SER A 525 -39.03 20.35 23.07
N ALA A 526 -38.57 21.38 22.36
CA ALA A 526 -37.67 22.38 22.88
C ALA A 526 -38.16 23.76 22.48
N GLU A 527 -38.11 24.70 23.43
CA GLU A 527 -38.43 26.11 23.18
C GLU A 527 -37.22 26.95 23.50
N VAL A 528 -36.84 27.81 22.56
CA VAL A 528 -35.75 28.78 22.73
C VAL A 528 -36.32 30.17 22.48
N LYS A 529 -36.10 31.09 23.41
CA LYS A 529 -36.52 32.50 23.28
C LYS A 529 -35.56 33.42 24.00
N GLY A 530 -35.47 34.65 23.52
CA GLY A 530 -34.69 35.69 24.16
C GLY A 530 -33.82 36.48 23.21
N GLU A 531 -32.91 37.25 23.79
CA GLU A 531 -32.03 38.16 23.11
C GLU A 531 -30.59 37.91 23.56
N LEU A 532 -29.66 37.94 22.62
CA LEU A 532 -28.23 37.94 22.86
C LEU A 532 -27.72 39.24 22.27
N GLY A 533 -27.07 40.07 23.06
CA GLY A 533 -26.36 41.24 22.59
C GLY A 533 -25.12 41.46 23.45
N VAL A 534 -24.14 42.20 22.92
CA VAL A 534 -22.88 42.50 23.64
C VAL A 534 -23.15 43.05 25.05
N LYS A 535 -24.19 43.88 25.20
CA LYS A 535 -24.56 44.52 26.47
C LYS A 535 -25.59 43.76 27.30
N ASP A 536 -26.44 42.94 26.68
CA ASP A 536 -27.55 42.27 27.35
C ASP A 536 -27.68 40.85 26.81
N LEU A 537 -27.36 39.85 27.63
CA LEU A 537 -27.65 38.45 27.41
C LEU A 537 -28.91 38.10 28.18
N ASN A 538 -29.91 37.58 27.48
CA ASN A 538 -31.17 37.13 28.06
C ASN A 538 -31.77 36.03 27.20
N LEU A 539 -31.23 34.82 27.30
CA LEU A 539 -31.70 33.65 26.55
C LEU A 539 -32.28 32.61 27.49
N ASP A 540 -33.46 32.10 27.16
CA ASP A 540 -34.12 30.98 27.83
C ASP A 540 -34.28 29.82 26.87
N ALA A 541 -33.82 28.65 27.28
CA ALA A 541 -34.09 27.39 26.61
C ALA A 541 -34.75 26.42 27.58
N THR A 542 -35.90 25.86 27.20
CA THR A 542 -36.59 24.81 27.94
C THR A 542 -36.68 23.56 27.08
N ILE A 543 -36.28 22.43 27.65
CA ILE A 543 -36.31 21.11 27.00
C ILE A 543 -37.35 20.27 27.74
N ASP A 544 -38.33 19.73 27.02
CA ASP A 544 -39.27 18.72 27.50
C ASP A 544 -39.31 17.55 26.51
N ALA A 545 -38.49 16.54 26.77
CA ALA A 545 -38.33 15.34 25.97
C ALA A 545 -38.77 14.10 26.77
N PRO A 546 -40.08 13.80 26.85
CA PRO A 546 -40.60 12.67 27.62
C PRO A 546 -40.33 11.30 26.98
N SER A 547 -39.83 11.23 25.74
CA SER A 547 -39.40 9.98 25.09
C SER A 547 -38.46 10.29 23.93
N LEU A 548 -37.16 10.25 24.18
CA LEU A 548 -36.09 10.40 23.19
C LEU A 548 -36.04 9.24 22.18
N ASP A 549 -36.84 8.19 22.40
CA ASP A 549 -36.95 7.06 21.49
C ASP A 549 -37.31 7.55 20.08
N ASN A 550 -36.58 7.06 19.08
CA ASN A 550 -36.73 7.43 17.67
C ASN A 550 -36.37 8.88 17.32
N ALA A 551 -35.81 9.67 18.24
CA ALA A 551 -35.22 10.96 17.89
C ALA A 551 -33.93 10.78 17.05
N LEU A 552 -33.11 9.80 17.45
CA LEU A 552 -31.93 9.31 16.72
C LEU A 552 -31.87 7.78 16.78
N PRO A 553 -31.21 7.10 15.84
CA PRO A 553 -30.98 5.65 15.91
C PRO A 553 -30.29 5.24 17.22
N GLY A 554 -30.88 4.28 17.93
CA GLY A 554 -30.37 3.78 19.21
C GLY A 554 -30.58 4.69 20.43
N LEU A 555 -31.00 5.95 20.24
CA LEU A 555 -31.26 6.88 21.34
C LEU A 555 -32.61 6.59 22.00
N GLY A 556 -32.65 6.60 23.33
CA GLY A 556 -33.87 6.48 24.12
C GLY A 556 -33.75 7.12 25.49
N GLY A 557 -34.85 7.17 26.23
CA GLY A 557 -34.91 7.77 27.57
C GLY A 557 -35.70 9.07 27.61
N THR A 558 -35.49 9.87 28.66
CA THR A 558 -36.20 11.12 28.90
C THR A 558 -35.23 12.23 29.28
N ALA A 559 -35.52 13.47 28.91
CA ALA A 559 -34.77 14.64 29.32
C ALA A 559 -35.72 15.82 29.59
N LYS A 560 -35.51 16.50 30.70
CA LYS A 560 -36.24 17.72 31.06
C LYS A 560 -35.28 18.70 31.70
N GLY A 561 -35.31 19.94 31.26
CA GLY A 561 -34.42 20.94 31.84
C GLY A 561 -34.65 22.35 31.36
N GLN A 562 -34.03 23.28 32.05
CA GLN A 562 -34.01 24.69 31.71
C GLN A 562 -32.57 25.20 31.72
N VAL A 563 -32.22 25.97 30.70
CA VAL A 563 -30.96 26.71 30.61
C VAL A 563 -31.30 28.19 30.45
N LYS A 564 -30.68 29.03 31.25
CA LYS A 564 -30.80 30.49 31.19
C LYS A 564 -29.42 31.10 31.03
N VAL A 565 -29.28 31.96 30.04
CA VAL A 565 -28.11 32.83 29.88
C VAL A 565 -28.53 34.24 30.23
N ARG A 566 -27.79 34.88 31.14
CA ARG A 566 -28.04 36.22 31.66
C ARG A 566 -26.75 37.05 31.66
N GLY A 567 -26.83 38.35 31.93
CA GLY A 567 -25.66 39.23 32.09
C GLY A 567 -25.28 39.95 30.80
N THR A 568 -23.97 40.10 30.55
CA THR A 568 -23.43 40.73 29.32
C THR A 568 -22.47 39.76 28.63
N VAL A 569 -21.99 40.04 27.41
CA VAL A 569 -20.96 39.18 26.78
C VAL A 569 -19.64 39.18 27.56
N GLU A 570 -19.31 40.28 28.25
CA GLU A 570 -18.11 40.38 29.10
C GLU A 570 -18.32 39.71 30.47
N ALA A 571 -19.57 39.62 30.93
CA ALA A 571 -19.95 39.12 32.24
C ALA A 571 -21.17 38.16 32.18
N PRO A 572 -21.12 37.06 31.41
CA PRO A 572 -22.24 36.13 31.33
C PRO A 572 -22.50 35.41 32.66
N GLU A 573 -23.78 35.14 32.92
CA GLU A 573 -24.26 34.23 33.95
C GLU A 573 -25.01 33.08 33.29
N LEU A 574 -24.57 31.86 33.55
CA LEU A 574 -25.17 30.63 33.06
C LEU A 574 -25.85 29.89 34.22
N LEU A 575 -27.16 29.73 34.12
CA LEU A 575 -27.96 28.92 35.03
C LEU A 575 -28.47 27.69 34.28
N ALA A 576 -28.23 26.49 34.81
CA ALA A 576 -28.68 25.24 34.21
C ALA A 576 -29.27 24.31 35.28
N ASP A 577 -30.46 23.77 35.03
CA ASP A 577 -31.04 22.65 35.77
C ASP A 577 -31.57 21.65 34.74
N ILE A 578 -30.81 20.56 34.54
CA ILE A 578 -31.11 19.55 33.54
C ILE A 578 -31.15 18.19 34.23
N THR A 579 -32.25 17.46 34.03
CA THR A 579 -32.42 16.08 34.47
C THR A 579 -32.76 15.20 33.28
N ALA A 580 -31.95 14.18 33.04
CA ALA A 580 -32.23 13.14 32.07
C ALA A 580 -32.30 11.77 32.78
N ARG A 581 -33.21 10.89 32.36
CA ARG A 581 -33.43 9.58 32.97
C ARG A 581 -33.57 8.49 31.92
N GLY A 582 -33.03 7.32 32.21
CA GLY A 582 -33.10 6.14 31.36
C GLY A 582 -32.50 6.37 29.98
N LEU A 583 -31.44 7.19 29.90
CA LEU A 583 -30.75 7.47 28.64
C LEU A 583 -30.15 6.18 28.12
N ARG A 584 -30.40 5.88 26.85
CA ARG A 584 -29.86 4.72 26.16
C ARG A 584 -29.33 5.19 24.82
N TRP A 585 -28.15 4.73 24.43
CA TRP A 585 -27.60 4.91 23.10
C TRP A 585 -26.83 3.65 22.72
N GLN A 586 -27.39 2.85 21.81
CA GLN A 586 -26.84 1.54 21.46
C GLN A 586 -26.68 0.67 22.73
N GLU A 587 -25.47 0.24 23.06
CA GLU A 587 -25.14 -0.57 24.25
C GLU A 587 -24.90 0.27 25.51
N LEU A 588 -24.70 1.59 25.37
CA LEU A 588 -24.54 2.50 26.50
C LEU A 588 -25.90 2.80 27.13
N SER A 589 -26.00 2.61 28.44
CA SER A 589 -27.16 3.03 29.22
C SER A 589 -26.74 3.84 30.43
N VAL A 590 -27.50 4.89 30.73
CA VAL A 590 -27.32 5.77 31.89
C VAL A 590 -28.67 5.94 32.59
N ALA A 591 -28.78 5.50 33.83
CA ALA A 591 -30.05 5.56 34.54
C ALA A 591 -30.51 6.99 34.83
N GLN A 592 -29.59 7.87 35.22
CA GLN A 592 -29.91 9.28 35.46
C GLN A 592 -28.70 10.18 35.27
N VAL A 593 -28.92 11.36 34.70
CA VAL A 593 -27.99 12.49 34.68
C VAL A 593 -28.70 13.68 35.30
N ARG A 594 -28.07 14.33 36.28
CA ARG A 594 -28.52 15.60 36.85
C ARG A 594 -27.38 16.60 36.79
N VAL A 595 -27.64 17.75 36.19
CA VAL A 595 -26.69 18.86 36.07
C VAL A 595 -27.34 20.09 36.68
N GLU A 596 -26.69 20.65 37.70
CA GLU A 596 -27.06 21.93 38.31
C GLU A 596 -25.85 22.87 38.21
N GLY A 597 -25.99 23.96 37.47
CA GLY A 597 -24.93 24.94 37.25
C GLY A 597 -25.40 26.36 37.53
N ASP A 598 -24.58 27.13 38.23
CA ASP A 598 -24.70 28.58 38.40
C ASP A 598 -23.29 29.16 38.33
N VAL A 599 -22.94 29.69 37.15
CA VAL A 599 -21.59 30.18 36.84
C VAL A 599 -21.69 31.59 36.29
N LYS A 600 -20.97 32.53 36.91
CA LYS A 600 -20.91 33.94 36.53
C LYS A 600 -19.47 34.28 36.14
N SER A 601 -19.27 35.10 35.11
CA SER A 601 -17.93 35.51 34.69
C SER A 601 -17.73 37.02 34.62
N ALA A 602 -18.24 37.76 35.63
CA ALA A 602 -18.11 39.21 35.73
C ALA A 602 -16.64 39.66 35.94
N GLU A 603 -16.31 40.38 37.02
CA GLU A 603 -14.91 40.75 37.29
C GLU A 603 -14.00 39.53 37.47
N GLN A 604 -14.57 38.42 37.95
CA GLN A 604 -13.93 37.12 38.08
C GLN A 604 -14.92 36.02 37.70
N ILE A 605 -14.42 34.87 37.23
CA ILE A 605 -15.24 33.66 37.10
C ILE A 605 -15.55 33.16 38.50
N ALA A 606 -16.81 32.91 38.82
CA ALA A 606 -17.23 32.32 40.09
C ALA A 606 -18.54 31.56 39.94
N GLY A 607 -18.71 30.49 40.72
CA GLY A 607 -19.94 29.72 40.65
C GLY A 607 -19.89 28.38 41.36
N LYS A 608 -20.89 27.56 41.06
CA LYS A 608 -21.01 26.15 41.45
C LYS A 608 -21.48 25.32 40.26
N LEU A 609 -20.96 24.11 40.14
CA LEU A 609 -21.36 23.11 39.18
C LEU A 609 -21.45 21.75 39.89
N ASN A 610 -22.64 21.18 39.94
CA ASN A 610 -22.88 19.84 40.46
C ASN A 610 -23.35 18.96 39.30
N VAL A 611 -22.58 17.92 38.99
CA VAL A 611 -22.94 16.90 38.02
C VAL A 611 -23.03 15.57 38.74
N ARG A 612 -24.17 14.90 38.61
CA ARG A 612 -24.42 13.56 39.16
C ARG A 612 -24.90 12.64 38.04
N VAL A 613 -24.16 11.57 37.80
CA VAL A 613 -24.48 10.54 36.81
C VAL A 613 -24.63 9.21 37.52
N GLU A 614 -25.77 8.55 37.36
CA GLU A 614 -26.09 7.28 38.02
C GLU A 614 -26.19 6.14 37.00
N ARG A 615 -25.57 5.00 37.34
CA ARG A 615 -25.57 3.72 36.60
C ARG A 615 -25.27 3.89 35.11
N ILE A 616 -24.01 4.11 34.79
CA ILE A 616 -23.45 4.03 33.44
C ILE A 616 -23.09 2.57 33.17
N VAL A 617 -23.67 1.96 32.15
CA VAL A 617 -23.44 0.55 31.80
C VAL A 617 -23.20 0.43 30.29
N GLN A 618 -22.13 -0.26 29.92
CA GLN A 618 -21.80 -0.76 28.57
C GLN A 618 -20.89 -2.01 28.73
N PRO A 619 -20.50 -2.76 27.68
CA PRO A 619 -19.58 -3.89 27.85
C PRO A 619 -18.31 -3.49 28.63
N ASP A 620 -17.93 -4.32 29.60
CA ASP A 620 -16.77 -4.15 30.50
C ASP A 620 -16.75 -2.88 31.39
N VAL A 621 -17.82 -2.07 31.39
CA VAL A 621 -17.92 -0.85 32.21
C VAL A 621 -19.26 -0.79 32.93
N ASN A 622 -19.20 -0.73 34.26
CA ASN A 622 -20.36 -0.65 35.13
C ASN A 622 -20.10 0.36 36.25
N ILE A 623 -20.41 1.64 35.99
CA ILE A 623 -20.21 2.74 36.93
C ILE A 623 -21.53 3.09 37.60
N ASN A 624 -21.67 2.75 38.88
CA ASN A 624 -22.85 3.02 39.69
C ASN A 624 -23.10 4.52 39.89
N LEU A 625 -22.04 5.31 40.10
CA LEU A 625 -22.17 6.74 40.39
C LEU A 625 -20.91 7.53 39.99
N VAL A 626 -21.11 8.64 39.28
CA VAL A 626 -20.12 9.69 39.09
C VAL A 626 -20.66 10.99 39.69
N THR A 627 -19.89 11.62 40.55
CA THR A 627 -20.19 12.98 41.05
C THR A 627 -19.02 13.90 40.78
N LEU A 628 -19.28 15.02 40.12
CA LEU A 628 -18.34 16.12 39.95
C LEU A 628 -18.95 17.37 40.61
N ASN A 629 -18.29 17.87 41.63
CA ASN A 629 -18.68 19.12 42.30
C ASN A 629 -17.54 20.13 42.12
N ALA A 630 -17.80 21.25 41.47
CA ALA A 630 -16.87 22.38 41.38
C ALA A 630 -17.51 23.62 41.99
N LYS A 631 -16.74 24.40 42.76
CA LYS A 631 -17.23 25.63 43.41
C LYS A 631 -16.10 26.64 43.61
N GLY A 632 -16.46 27.91 43.83
CA GLY A 632 -15.52 28.98 44.19
C GLY A 632 -15.39 30.04 43.11
N SER A 633 -14.30 30.78 43.12
CA SER A 633 -13.94 31.77 42.10
C SER A 633 -12.61 31.45 41.42
N GLU A 634 -12.26 32.19 40.37
CA GLU A 634 -10.98 32.02 39.68
C GLU A 634 -9.81 32.16 40.65
N LYS A 635 -9.89 33.08 41.63
CA LYS A 635 -8.86 33.28 42.66
C LYS A 635 -8.80 32.16 43.70
N GLN A 636 -9.89 31.43 43.90
CA GLN A 636 -9.95 30.29 44.83
C GLN A 636 -11.10 29.36 44.43
N HIS A 637 -10.78 28.23 43.83
CA HIS A 637 -11.74 27.23 43.40
C HIS A 637 -11.35 25.84 43.89
N GLU A 638 -12.36 25.00 44.07
CA GLU A 638 -12.25 23.61 44.47
C GLU A 638 -13.05 22.75 43.49
N LEU A 639 -12.47 21.64 43.07
CA LEU A 639 -13.10 20.60 42.25
C LEU A 639 -12.92 19.27 42.96
N GLN A 640 -14.03 18.55 43.11
CA GLN A 640 -14.07 17.20 43.69
C GLN A 640 -14.74 16.25 42.71
N LEU A 641 -13.99 15.23 42.29
CA LEU A 641 -14.47 14.14 41.46
C LEU A 641 -14.56 12.87 42.31
N ARG A 642 -15.67 12.15 42.24
CA ARG A 642 -15.83 10.80 42.78
C ARG A 642 -16.47 9.88 41.75
N ILE A 643 -15.94 8.67 41.64
CA ILE A 643 -16.40 7.62 40.72
C ILE A 643 -16.59 6.33 41.54
N GLN A 644 -17.72 5.67 41.40
CA GLN A 644 -18.03 4.41 42.08
C GLN A 644 -18.48 3.37 41.05
N GLY A 645 -17.76 2.26 40.92
CA GLY A 645 -18.05 1.16 40.00
C GLY A 645 -16.79 0.50 39.43
N GLU A 646 -16.97 -0.22 38.33
CA GLU A 646 -15.94 -1.00 37.63
C GLU A 646 -15.79 -0.52 36.18
N PRO A 647 -14.58 -0.60 35.58
CA PRO A 647 -13.34 -1.14 36.15
C PRO A 647 -12.59 -0.16 37.06
N VAL A 648 -13.01 1.11 37.11
CA VAL A 648 -12.34 2.17 37.88
C VAL A 648 -13.31 2.82 38.85
N SER A 649 -12.90 2.91 40.12
CA SER A 649 -13.57 3.71 41.15
C SER A 649 -12.55 4.52 41.93
N GLY A 650 -12.93 5.68 42.46
CA GLY A 650 -11.96 6.54 43.13
C GLY A 650 -12.45 7.94 43.41
N GLN A 651 -11.51 8.79 43.82
CA GLN A 651 -11.75 10.20 44.06
C GLN A 651 -10.50 11.03 43.78
N LEU A 652 -10.71 12.31 43.54
CA LEU A 652 -9.69 13.31 43.27
C LEU A 652 -10.20 14.67 43.76
N ASP A 653 -9.37 15.39 44.52
CA ASP A 653 -9.66 16.75 44.99
C ASP A 653 -8.60 17.70 44.42
N LEU A 654 -9.04 18.76 43.74
CA LEU A 654 -8.20 19.79 43.13
C LEU A 654 -8.59 21.14 43.70
N ALA A 655 -7.65 21.83 44.35
CA ALA A 655 -7.82 23.21 44.77
C ALA A 655 -6.93 24.11 43.90
N GLY A 656 -7.40 25.30 43.54
CA GLY A 656 -6.66 26.17 42.62
C GLY A 656 -6.98 27.65 42.76
N SER A 657 -6.10 28.45 42.18
CA SER A 657 -6.17 29.90 42.09
C SER A 657 -5.59 30.35 40.75
N PHE A 658 -6.26 31.27 40.09
CA PHE A 658 -5.85 31.85 38.82
C PHE A 658 -5.67 33.35 39.00
N ASP A 659 -4.47 33.85 38.67
CA ASP A 659 -4.21 35.28 38.57
C ASP A 659 -4.26 35.70 37.10
N ARG A 660 -5.29 36.50 36.74
CA ARG A 660 -5.48 37.00 35.37
C ARG A 660 -4.34 37.90 34.89
N LYS A 661 -3.70 38.67 35.80
CA LYS A 661 -2.62 39.62 35.44
C LYS A 661 -1.34 38.88 35.14
N GLU A 662 -0.99 37.89 35.97
CA GLU A 662 0.17 37.03 35.74
C GLU A 662 -0.11 35.94 34.67
N GLN A 663 -1.37 35.75 34.28
CA GLN A 663 -1.86 34.60 33.50
C GLN A 663 -1.32 33.27 34.06
N ARG A 664 -1.40 33.13 35.38
CA ARG A 664 -0.76 32.03 36.12
C ARG A 664 -1.81 31.32 36.94
N TRP A 665 -1.88 30.01 36.79
CA TRP A 665 -2.72 29.14 37.61
C TRP A 665 -1.85 28.37 38.59
N LYS A 666 -2.15 28.47 39.89
CA LYS A 666 -1.52 27.68 40.95
C LYS A 666 -2.57 26.81 41.60
N GLY A 667 -2.29 25.53 41.75
CA GLY A 667 -3.18 24.61 42.41
C GLY A 667 -2.47 23.48 43.11
N GLU A 668 -3.27 22.68 43.80
CA GLU A 668 -2.85 21.54 44.57
C GLU A 668 -3.80 20.38 44.22
N LEU A 669 -3.21 19.29 43.74
CA LEU A 669 -3.92 18.03 43.55
C LEU A 669 -3.71 17.16 44.79
N SER A 670 -4.79 16.85 45.51
CA SER A 670 -4.74 16.11 46.76
C SER A 670 -5.77 14.98 46.79
N ASN A 671 -5.72 14.15 47.85
CA ASN A 671 -6.70 13.11 48.14
C ASN A 671 -7.03 12.17 46.95
N THR A 672 -6.08 12.00 46.02
CA THR A 672 -6.31 11.27 44.78
C THR A 672 -6.05 9.79 45.00
N ARG A 673 -7.09 8.99 44.80
CA ARG A 673 -7.02 7.52 44.88
C ARG A 673 -7.98 6.89 43.88
N PHE A 674 -7.50 5.91 43.12
CA PHE A 674 -8.30 5.17 42.16
C PHE A 674 -8.03 3.67 42.28
N GLN A 675 -9.07 2.90 42.58
CA GLN A 675 -9.12 1.46 42.38
C GLN A 675 -9.16 1.17 40.89
N THR A 676 -8.29 0.29 40.42
CA THR A 676 -8.20 -0.19 39.03
C THR A 676 -8.13 -1.72 39.02
N PRO A 677 -8.25 -2.39 37.85
CA PRO A 677 -8.09 -3.86 37.75
C PRO A 677 -6.73 -4.38 38.25
N VAL A 678 -5.70 -3.52 38.24
CA VAL A 678 -4.34 -3.82 38.71
C VAL A 678 -4.07 -3.36 40.15
N GLY A 679 -5.13 -3.02 40.90
CA GLY A 679 -5.07 -2.57 42.28
C GLY A 679 -5.27 -1.06 42.46
N PRO A 680 -5.32 -0.58 43.72
CA PRO A 680 -5.50 0.83 44.02
C PRO A 680 -4.22 1.61 43.76
N TRP A 681 -4.37 2.74 43.09
CA TRP A 681 -3.38 3.81 42.99
C TRP A 681 -3.73 4.94 43.95
N SER A 682 -2.77 5.45 44.70
CA SER A 682 -2.97 6.63 45.55
C SER A 682 -1.76 7.56 45.53
N LEU A 683 -2.01 8.85 45.71
CA LEU A 683 -0.95 9.82 45.95
C LEU A 683 -0.46 9.74 47.40
N ASN A 684 0.86 9.75 47.58
CA ASN A 684 1.47 9.78 48.92
C ASN A 684 1.45 11.16 49.59
N ARG A 685 1.35 12.22 48.79
CA ARG A 685 1.26 13.63 49.20
C ARG A 685 0.55 14.41 48.10
N ALA A 686 0.09 15.61 48.44
CA ALA A 686 -0.48 16.49 47.45
C ALA A 686 0.58 17.02 46.46
N ILE A 687 0.18 17.18 45.20
CA ILE A 687 1.03 17.69 44.12
C ILE A 687 0.76 19.18 43.96
N ALA A 688 1.76 20.02 44.20
CA ALA A 688 1.70 21.42 43.80
C ALA A 688 1.81 21.53 42.27
N LEU A 689 0.90 22.26 41.65
CA LEU A 689 0.86 22.52 40.21
C LEU A 689 0.93 24.02 39.98
N ASP A 690 1.77 24.46 39.04
CA ASP A 690 1.94 25.88 38.72
C ASP A 690 2.07 26.05 37.21
N TYR A 691 0.95 26.43 36.57
CA TYR A 691 0.88 26.67 35.14
C TYR A 691 1.08 28.16 34.83
N ARG A 692 2.10 28.47 34.03
CA ARG A 692 2.50 29.80 33.60
C ARG A 692 2.17 29.96 32.12
N ASN A 693 1.03 30.57 31.81
CA ASN A 693 0.54 30.66 30.43
C ASN A 693 1.46 31.46 29.51
N GLN A 694 2.07 32.55 30.00
CA GLN A 694 3.00 33.36 29.18
C GLN A 694 4.22 32.57 28.71
N GLU A 695 4.69 31.63 29.54
CA GLU A 695 5.82 30.74 29.22
C GLU A 695 5.36 29.44 28.52
N GLN A 696 4.04 29.16 28.48
CA GLN A 696 3.47 27.86 28.11
C GLN A 696 4.13 26.69 28.87
N LYS A 697 4.39 26.89 30.17
CA LYS A 697 5.09 25.94 31.05
C LYS A 697 4.24 25.55 32.25
N ILE A 698 4.27 24.28 32.64
CA ILE A 698 3.72 23.76 33.90
C ILE A 698 4.82 23.23 34.81
N SER A 699 4.84 23.68 36.06
CA SER A 699 5.64 23.08 37.12
C SER A 699 4.81 22.06 37.88
N ILE A 700 5.31 20.83 37.98
CA ILE A 700 4.67 19.73 38.71
C ILE A 700 5.59 19.36 39.88
N GLY A 701 5.12 19.59 41.11
CA GLY A 701 5.90 19.36 42.31
C GLY A 701 6.23 17.87 42.55
N PRO A 702 7.22 17.58 43.42
CA PRO A 702 7.60 16.20 43.74
C PRO A 702 6.46 15.39 44.35
N HIS A 703 6.26 14.16 43.88
CA HIS A 703 5.17 13.28 44.33
C HIS A 703 5.51 11.80 44.12
N CYS A 704 4.79 10.90 44.78
CA CYS A 704 4.79 9.48 44.41
C CYS A 704 3.38 8.92 44.30
N TRP A 705 3.23 8.04 43.32
CA TRP A 705 2.07 7.18 43.12
C TRP A 705 2.35 5.81 43.72
N ASN A 706 1.49 5.40 44.64
CA ASN A 706 1.60 4.16 45.37
C ASN A 706 0.54 3.18 44.89
N ASN A 707 0.95 1.95 44.64
CA ASN A 707 0.12 0.78 44.37
C ASN A 707 0.69 -0.42 45.14
N PRO A 708 -0.13 -1.40 45.59
CA PRO A 708 0.37 -2.59 46.28
C PRO A 708 1.49 -3.34 45.52
N ASN A 709 1.49 -3.25 44.20
CA ASN A 709 2.47 -3.86 43.30
C ASN A 709 3.44 -2.84 42.67
N ALA A 710 3.26 -1.52 42.81
CA ALA A 710 4.17 -0.54 42.19
C ALA A 710 4.35 0.74 43.01
N GLU A 711 5.52 1.38 42.92
CA GLU A 711 5.78 2.71 43.48
C GLU A 711 6.56 3.54 42.45
N LEU A 712 5.93 4.61 41.97
CA LEU A 712 6.47 5.53 40.99
C LEU A 712 6.63 6.91 41.61
N CYS A 713 7.87 7.39 41.73
CA CYS A 713 8.18 8.66 42.36
C CYS A 713 8.79 9.64 41.37
N VAL A 714 8.34 10.89 41.44
CA VAL A 714 8.95 12.06 40.80
C VAL A 714 9.62 12.86 41.92
N PRO A 715 10.95 12.70 42.14
CA PRO A 715 11.63 13.26 43.31
C PRO A 715 11.92 14.77 43.20
N GLN A 716 11.84 15.33 41.99
CA GLN A 716 12.15 16.73 41.70
C GLN A 716 11.00 17.38 40.95
N THR A 717 10.86 18.70 41.05
CA THR A 717 9.85 19.43 40.27
C THR A 717 10.11 19.25 38.79
N ILE A 718 9.08 18.90 38.02
CA ILE A 718 9.14 18.85 36.56
C ILE A 718 8.66 20.21 36.05
N ASP A 719 9.53 20.95 35.39
CA ASP A 719 9.14 22.11 34.58
C ASP A 719 8.98 21.65 33.13
N ALA A 720 7.73 21.54 32.66
CA ALA A 720 7.39 21.03 31.34
C ALA A 720 6.82 22.14 30.44
N GLY A 721 7.46 22.37 29.30
CA GLY A 721 6.96 23.19 28.18
C GLY A 721 7.64 22.76 26.88
N ALA A 722 7.96 23.72 25.99
CA ALA A 722 8.75 23.45 24.78
C ALA A 722 10.11 22.80 25.10
N GLU A 723 10.70 23.18 26.23
CA GLU A 723 11.84 22.50 26.86
C GLU A 723 11.42 21.99 28.25
N GLY A 724 12.08 20.95 28.75
CA GLY A 724 11.84 20.44 30.08
C GLY A 724 12.75 19.28 30.48
N ARG A 725 12.67 18.89 31.74
CA ARG A 725 13.37 17.73 32.29
C ARG A 725 12.49 17.01 33.30
N ALA A 726 12.42 15.69 33.19
CA ALA A 726 11.73 14.82 34.12
C ALA A 726 12.68 13.76 34.66
N VAL A 727 12.75 13.67 35.99
CA VAL A 727 13.38 12.56 36.70
C VAL A 727 12.28 11.72 37.30
N VAL A 728 12.23 10.44 36.95
CA VAL A 728 11.22 9.49 37.42
C VAL A 728 11.91 8.25 37.97
N ASN A 729 11.64 7.92 39.22
CA ASN A 729 12.14 6.73 39.89
C ASN A 729 11.02 5.70 40.00
N LEU A 730 11.24 4.54 39.41
CA LEU A 730 10.44 3.35 39.64
C LEU A 730 11.07 2.60 40.82
N ASN A 731 10.63 2.91 42.04
CA ASN A 731 11.20 2.32 43.24
C ASN A 731 10.83 0.84 43.37
N ARG A 732 9.67 0.44 42.84
CA ARG A 732 9.19 -0.94 42.84
C ARG A 732 8.17 -1.14 41.71
N PHE A 733 8.26 -2.26 41.01
CA PHE A 733 7.24 -2.74 40.08
C PHE A 733 7.22 -4.26 40.09
N ASP A 734 6.25 -4.82 40.78
CA ASP A 734 6.00 -6.26 40.87
C ASP A 734 5.25 -6.72 39.61
N LEU A 735 5.79 -7.73 38.94
CA LEU A 735 5.19 -8.32 37.73
C LEU A 735 3.80 -8.92 37.98
N ALA A 736 3.42 -9.16 39.24
CA ALA A 736 2.06 -9.51 39.61
C ALA A 736 1.03 -8.48 39.09
N MET A 737 1.44 -7.21 38.91
CA MET A 737 0.61 -6.16 38.32
C MET A 737 0.19 -6.43 36.87
N LEU A 738 0.98 -7.20 36.11
CA LEU A 738 0.70 -7.50 34.70
C LEU A 738 -0.24 -8.69 34.51
N LYS A 739 -0.59 -9.42 35.58
CA LYS A 739 -1.40 -10.64 35.52
C LYS A 739 -2.70 -10.49 34.71
N PRO A 740 -3.49 -9.41 34.84
CA PRO A 740 -4.74 -9.24 34.07
C PRO A 740 -4.52 -9.06 32.56
N PHE A 741 -3.30 -8.77 32.13
CA PHE A 741 -2.94 -8.53 30.72
C PHE A 741 -2.13 -9.67 30.10
N MET A 742 -1.77 -10.69 30.88
CA MET A 742 -1.04 -11.87 30.40
C MET A 742 -2.03 -12.99 30.03
N PRO A 743 -1.76 -13.76 28.96
CA PRO A 743 -2.50 -14.99 28.69
C PRO A 743 -2.38 -15.97 29.86
N ASP A 744 -3.38 -16.85 30.05
CA ASP A 744 -3.35 -17.86 31.12
C ASP A 744 -2.14 -18.80 31.03
N ALA A 745 -1.61 -18.99 29.83
CA ALA A 745 -0.40 -19.77 29.57
C ALA A 745 0.90 -19.10 30.06
N THR A 746 0.89 -17.81 30.41
CA THR A 746 2.10 -17.06 30.80
C THR A 746 2.00 -16.56 32.24
N GLN A 747 2.93 -16.98 33.08
CA GLN A 747 3.03 -16.51 34.46
C GLN A 747 4.36 -15.80 34.67
N ALA A 748 4.32 -14.54 35.10
CA ALA A 748 5.53 -13.78 35.44
C ALA A 748 5.51 -13.33 36.91
N SER A 749 6.68 -13.35 37.53
CA SER A 749 6.89 -12.93 38.92
C SER A 749 8.26 -12.27 39.07
N GLY A 750 8.41 -11.44 40.09
CA GLY A 750 9.63 -10.69 40.35
C GLY A 750 9.38 -9.19 40.35
N VAL A 751 10.42 -8.43 40.73
CA VAL A 751 10.30 -6.99 40.95
C VAL A 751 11.31 -6.25 40.10
N PHE A 752 10.85 -5.22 39.41
CA PHE A 752 11.69 -4.26 38.70
C PHE A 752 11.86 -2.97 39.51
N THR A 753 13.03 -2.38 39.36
CA THR A 753 13.36 -1.03 39.84
C THR A 753 14.02 -0.28 38.71
N GLY A 754 13.83 1.03 38.62
CA GLY A 754 14.35 1.79 37.50
C GLY A 754 14.43 3.28 37.76
N LYS A 755 15.16 3.97 36.89
CA LYS A 755 15.28 5.43 36.88
C LYS A 755 15.27 5.91 35.45
N ALA A 756 14.44 6.91 35.17
CA ALA A 756 14.45 7.67 33.92
C ALA A 756 14.83 9.12 34.24
N ASP A 757 15.82 9.64 33.53
CA ASP A 757 16.24 11.05 33.59
C ASP A 757 16.26 11.56 32.15
N VAL A 758 15.22 12.28 31.76
CA VAL A 758 14.97 12.68 30.37
C VAL A 758 14.79 14.19 30.30
N SER A 759 15.49 14.83 29.39
CA SER A 759 15.31 16.24 29.02
C SER A 759 14.95 16.37 27.55
N TRP A 760 14.03 17.28 27.24
CA TRP A 760 13.62 17.57 25.88
C TRP A 760 13.72 19.07 25.59
N ASP A 761 13.90 19.40 24.32
CA ASP A 761 13.89 20.76 23.80
C ASP A 761 13.36 20.71 22.36
N THR A 762 12.07 20.98 22.20
CA THR A 762 11.35 20.97 20.91
C THR A 762 11.70 22.17 20.04
N THR A 763 12.43 23.17 20.57
CA THR A 763 12.92 24.31 19.78
C THR A 763 14.15 23.95 18.96
N LYS A 764 14.79 22.82 19.26
CA LYS A 764 15.91 22.26 18.51
C LYS A 764 15.47 21.03 17.75
N GLU A 765 15.92 20.89 16.50
CA GLU A 765 15.80 19.61 15.79
C GLU A 765 16.59 18.53 16.53
N GLY A 766 15.92 17.43 16.86
CA GLY A 766 16.54 16.31 17.55
C GLY A 766 15.56 15.52 18.40
N LEU A 767 16.00 14.34 18.84
CA LEU A 767 15.30 13.55 19.84
C LEU A 767 15.60 14.05 21.27
N PRO A 768 14.71 13.78 22.24
CA PRO A 768 14.98 14.05 23.66
C PRO A 768 16.26 13.33 24.11
N GLN A 769 16.97 13.92 25.06
CA GLN A 769 18.19 13.35 25.63
C GLN A 769 17.90 12.75 26.99
N GLY A 770 18.58 11.68 27.36
CA GLY A 770 18.40 11.10 28.68
C GLY A 770 18.84 9.66 28.80
N GLN A 771 18.73 9.16 30.03
CA GLN A 771 19.08 7.80 30.39
C GLN A 771 17.91 7.13 31.12
N VAL A 772 17.61 5.90 30.70
CA VAL A 772 16.64 5.02 31.34
C VAL A 772 17.37 3.75 31.78
N THR A 773 17.20 3.38 33.04
CA THR A 773 17.75 2.15 33.61
C THR A 773 16.62 1.34 34.21
N LEU A 774 16.64 0.02 33.98
CA LEU A 774 15.68 -0.92 34.51
C LEU A 774 16.43 -2.17 35.00
N ASN A 775 16.24 -2.52 36.27
CA ASN A 775 16.92 -3.62 36.94
C ASN A 775 15.86 -4.55 37.53
N GLY A 776 15.84 -5.80 37.05
CA GLY A 776 14.99 -6.87 37.54
C GLY A 776 15.67 -7.67 38.65
N ARG A 777 14.91 -8.01 39.69
CA ARG A 777 15.34 -8.85 40.82
C ARG A 777 14.36 -9.99 41.01
N ASN A 778 14.88 -11.21 41.13
CA ASN A 778 14.10 -12.44 41.26
C ASN A 778 13.04 -12.58 40.15
N VAL A 779 13.38 -12.14 38.94
CA VAL A 779 12.46 -12.24 37.80
C VAL A 779 12.39 -13.70 37.39
N LYS A 780 11.17 -14.20 37.25
CA LYS A 780 10.88 -15.54 36.75
C LYS A 780 9.65 -15.49 35.87
N VAL A 781 9.80 -15.96 34.64
CA VAL A 781 8.72 -16.15 33.67
C VAL A 781 8.52 -17.65 33.50
N THR A 782 7.29 -18.12 33.55
CA THR A 782 6.91 -19.50 33.30
C THR A 782 5.91 -19.50 32.17
N GLN A 783 6.30 -20.07 31.03
CA GLN A 783 5.42 -20.23 29.88
C GLN A 783 4.92 -21.67 29.83
N SER A 784 3.62 -21.88 29.75
CA SER A 784 3.05 -23.18 29.41
C SER A 784 3.19 -23.41 27.91
N VAL A 785 3.91 -24.47 27.53
CA VAL A 785 4.07 -24.93 26.15
C VAL A 785 3.73 -26.41 26.14
N ASN A 786 2.75 -26.83 25.34
CA ASN A 786 2.27 -28.23 25.29
C ASN A 786 1.93 -28.78 26.70
N ASP A 787 1.24 -28.00 27.52
CA ASP A 787 0.89 -28.30 28.92
C ASP A 787 2.09 -28.53 29.88
N ALA A 788 3.31 -28.26 29.43
CA ALA A 788 4.52 -28.31 30.24
C ALA A 788 4.99 -26.90 30.62
N PRO A 789 5.32 -26.65 31.90
CA PRO A 789 5.86 -25.36 32.31
C PRO A 789 7.32 -25.24 31.87
N LEU A 790 7.64 -24.18 31.12
CA LEU A 790 8.99 -23.73 30.81
C LEU A 790 9.38 -22.58 31.75
N PRO A 791 10.06 -22.84 32.87
CA PRO A 791 10.52 -21.80 33.78
C PRO A 791 11.81 -21.15 33.27
N VAL A 792 11.77 -19.84 33.04
CA VAL A 792 12.92 -18.99 32.78
C VAL A 792 13.12 -18.07 33.98
N ALA A 793 14.12 -18.38 34.82
CA ALA A 793 14.50 -17.58 35.98
C ALA A 793 15.76 -16.77 35.69
N PHE A 794 15.84 -15.55 36.23
CA PHE A 794 16.90 -14.59 35.97
C PHE A 794 17.64 -14.23 37.27
N ASP A 795 18.96 -14.44 37.31
CA ASP A 795 19.85 -13.95 38.38
C ASP A 795 20.14 -12.45 38.22
N THR A 796 20.18 -11.98 36.97
CA THR A 796 20.36 -10.56 36.62
C THR A 796 19.57 -10.28 35.36
N LEU A 797 18.80 -9.20 35.36
CA LEU A 797 18.06 -8.71 34.20
C LEU A 797 18.13 -7.19 34.20
N ASN A 798 19.20 -6.64 33.63
CA ASN A 798 19.43 -5.21 33.59
C ASN A 798 19.33 -4.70 32.16
N LEU A 799 18.62 -3.60 31.98
CA LEU A 799 18.45 -2.89 30.72
C LEU A 799 18.82 -1.43 30.92
N THR A 800 19.60 -0.87 30.02
CA THR A 800 19.98 0.54 30.00
C THR A 800 19.74 1.09 28.61
N ALA A 801 18.99 2.18 28.50
CA ALA A 801 18.83 2.93 27.27
C ALA A 801 19.36 4.35 27.50
N ASP A 802 20.20 4.85 26.61
CA ASP A 802 20.79 6.17 26.67
C ASP A 802 20.59 6.86 25.32
N LEU A 803 20.24 8.14 25.34
CA LEU A 803 20.14 8.96 24.15
C LEU A 803 20.85 10.27 24.41
N HIS A 804 22.05 10.41 23.86
CA HIS A 804 22.87 11.60 24.03
C HIS A 804 23.54 11.96 22.69
N ASN A 805 23.72 13.26 22.41
CA ASN A 805 24.45 13.74 21.21
C ASN A 805 24.03 13.05 19.88
N ASN A 806 22.72 12.86 19.66
CA ASN A 806 22.17 12.16 18.49
C ASN A 806 22.68 10.72 18.31
N ARG A 807 22.96 10.04 19.43
CA ARG A 807 23.31 8.62 19.50
C ARG A 807 22.40 7.92 20.50
N ALA A 808 21.68 6.90 20.02
CA ALA A 808 20.90 6.02 20.87
C ALA A 808 21.76 4.80 21.23
N GLU A 809 21.93 4.50 22.51
CA GLU A 809 22.61 3.31 23.00
C GLU A 809 21.65 2.43 23.80
N LEU A 810 21.67 1.13 23.54
CA LEU A 810 20.92 0.12 24.25
C LEU A 810 21.92 -0.92 24.80
N GLY A 811 21.95 -1.04 26.11
CA GLY A 811 22.74 -2.03 26.84
C GLY A 811 21.85 -3.02 27.57
N TRP A 812 22.25 -4.29 27.59
CA TRP A 812 21.59 -5.32 28.39
C TRP A 812 22.59 -6.28 29.01
N LEU A 813 22.23 -6.76 30.21
CA LEU A 813 22.90 -7.88 30.89
C LEU A 813 21.84 -8.82 31.44
N ILE A 814 21.76 -9.99 30.83
CA ILE A 814 20.82 -11.05 31.18
C ILE A 814 21.62 -12.28 31.64
N ARG A 815 21.45 -12.68 32.90
CA ARG A 815 22.00 -13.92 33.44
C ARG A 815 20.82 -14.79 33.85
N LEU A 816 20.68 -15.96 33.23
CA LEU A 816 19.63 -16.90 33.64
C LEU A 816 20.16 -17.74 34.79
N THR A 817 19.29 -18.02 35.75
CA THR A 817 19.61 -18.88 36.89
C THR A 817 20.01 -20.25 36.39
N ASN A 818 21.21 -20.70 36.79
CA ASN A 818 21.82 -21.96 36.35
C ASN A 818 22.00 -22.09 34.83
N ASN A 819 21.94 -21.00 34.05
CA ASN A 819 22.04 -21.08 32.60
C ASN A 819 22.63 -19.83 31.94
N GLY A 820 23.93 -19.83 31.68
CA GLY A 820 24.61 -18.86 30.80
C GLY A 820 24.38 -17.37 31.07
N GLN A 821 24.93 -16.55 30.18
CA GLN A 821 24.80 -15.11 30.17
C GLN A 821 24.62 -14.62 28.73
N PHE A 822 23.76 -13.62 28.56
CA PHE A 822 23.55 -12.86 27.33
C PHE A 822 23.74 -11.37 27.62
N ASP A 823 24.73 -10.75 27.00
CA ASP A 823 25.03 -9.34 27.19
C ASP A 823 25.30 -8.64 25.86
N GLY A 824 25.03 -7.35 25.80
CA GLY A 824 25.30 -6.56 24.61
C GLY A 824 25.20 -5.07 24.86
N GLN A 825 25.87 -4.32 24.01
CA GLN A 825 25.76 -2.87 23.91
C GLN A 825 25.68 -2.52 22.43
N VAL A 826 24.53 -2.01 22.02
CA VAL A 826 24.22 -1.63 20.65
C VAL A 826 24.00 -0.13 20.61
N GLN A 827 24.55 0.53 19.59
CA GLN A 827 24.40 1.95 19.36
C GLN A 827 23.87 2.20 17.95
N ILE A 828 23.00 3.18 17.84
CA ILE A 828 22.52 3.76 16.59
C ILE A 828 22.98 5.21 16.58
N SER A 829 23.93 5.53 15.71
CA SER A 829 24.34 6.91 15.46
C SER A 829 23.43 7.52 14.39
N ASP A 830 23.00 8.75 14.62
CA ASP A 830 22.06 9.46 13.75
C ASP A 830 20.72 8.69 13.54
N PRO A 831 19.94 8.45 14.61
CA PRO A 831 18.67 7.73 14.56
C PRO A 831 17.61 8.39 13.66
N GLN A 832 17.71 9.69 13.39
CA GLN A 832 16.79 10.42 12.50
C GLN A 832 17.25 10.44 11.03
N GLY A 833 18.55 10.31 10.76
CA GLY A 833 19.10 10.22 9.40
C GLY A 833 19.47 8.79 9.00
N ARG A 834 20.78 8.51 8.88
CA ARG A 834 21.29 7.25 8.29
C ARG A 834 21.15 6.01 9.18
N ARG A 835 20.92 6.16 10.48
CA ARG A 835 20.73 5.05 11.44
C ARG A 835 21.88 4.04 11.43
N ASN A 836 23.11 4.54 11.50
CA ASN A 836 24.32 3.71 11.49
C ASN A 836 24.36 2.82 12.74
N LEU A 837 24.46 1.52 12.53
CA LEU A 837 24.45 0.50 13.56
C LEU A 837 25.88 0.16 13.99
N GLY A 838 26.11 0.05 15.29
CA GLY A 838 27.36 -0.45 15.85
C GLY A 838 27.12 -1.13 17.19
N GLY A 839 28.07 -1.93 17.66
CA GLY A 839 27.98 -2.52 18.99
C GLY A 839 28.49 -3.94 19.04
N ASN A 840 28.31 -4.58 20.20
CA ASN A 840 28.69 -5.97 20.41
C ASN A 840 27.56 -6.73 21.10
N VAL A 841 27.45 -8.02 20.78
CA VAL A 841 26.50 -8.97 21.34
C VAL A 841 27.25 -10.25 21.69
N ASN A 842 27.16 -10.66 22.96
CA ASN A 842 27.84 -11.82 23.50
C ASN A 842 26.85 -12.82 24.11
N ILE A 843 27.06 -14.10 23.83
CA ILE A 843 26.40 -15.22 24.50
C ILE A 843 27.50 -16.08 25.13
N ARG A 844 27.39 -16.39 26.42
CA ARG A 844 28.37 -17.21 27.15
C ARG A 844 27.68 -18.35 27.86
N ASN A 845 28.15 -19.58 27.62
CA ASN A 845 27.73 -20.80 28.32
C ASN A 845 26.21 -21.01 28.35
N PHE A 846 25.50 -20.66 27.28
CA PHE A 846 24.05 -20.84 27.22
C PHE A 846 23.73 -22.31 26.90
N ASN A 847 23.13 -23.02 27.85
CA ASN A 847 22.81 -24.44 27.75
C ASN A 847 21.44 -24.64 27.11
N LEU A 848 21.40 -25.38 26.00
CA LEU A 848 20.16 -25.69 25.27
C LEU A 848 19.20 -26.60 26.05
N ALA A 849 19.65 -27.29 27.09
CA ALA A 849 18.78 -28.12 27.94
C ALA A 849 17.61 -27.35 28.56
N MET A 850 17.68 -26.01 28.64
CA MET A 850 16.57 -25.20 29.13
C MET A 850 15.29 -25.32 28.29
N VAL A 851 15.39 -25.65 27.00
CA VAL A 851 14.21 -25.76 26.13
C VAL A 851 13.58 -27.16 26.13
N ASN A 852 14.14 -28.12 26.89
CA ASN A 852 13.61 -29.48 26.99
C ASN A 852 12.11 -29.55 27.37
N PRO A 853 11.56 -28.67 28.24
CA PRO A 853 10.13 -28.66 28.52
C PRO A 853 9.24 -28.36 27.32
N ILE A 854 9.78 -27.78 26.24
CA ILE A 854 9.02 -27.51 25.00
C ILE A 854 8.79 -28.81 24.21
N PHE A 855 9.72 -29.75 24.31
CA PHE A 855 9.66 -30.99 23.53
C PHE A 855 8.73 -32.04 24.15
N SER A 856 8.28 -32.98 23.33
CA SER A 856 7.41 -34.08 23.77
C SER A 856 8.19 -35.09 24.63
N ARG A 857 7.49 -35.96 25.37
CA ARG A 857 8.15 -37.00 26.18
C ARG A 857 9.08 -37.87 25.32
N GLY A 858 10.38 -37.84 25.62
CA GLY A 858 11.42 -38.60 24.92
C GLY A 858 12.39 -37.75 24.11
N GLU A 859 12.02 -36.50 23.82
CA GLU A 859 12.83 -35.56 23.05
C GLU A 859 13.68 -34.68 23.99
N LYS A 860 14.89 -34.31 23.57
CA LYS A 860 15.79 -33.41 24.30
C LYS A 860 16.67 -32.62 23.34
N ALA A 861 17.14 -31.47 23.79
CA ALA A 861 18.29 -30.78 23.23
C ALA A 861 19.28 -30.47 24.35
N ALA A 862 20.56 -30.72 24.13
CA ALA A 862 21.64 -30.37 25.03
C ALA A 862 22.80 -29.80 24.21
N GLY A 863 23.65 -29.01 24.86
CA GLY A 863 24.79 -28.36 24.22
C GLY A 863 25.01 -26.94 24.75
N MET A 864 26.22 -26.43 24.57
CA MET A 864 26.60 -25.09 25.01
C MET A 864 26.76 -24.15 23.80
N LEU A 865 25.95 -23.10 23.79
CA LEU A 865 26.01 -22.01 22.83
C LEU A 865 26.89 -20.88 23.36
N ASN A 866 27.87 -20.47 22.55
CA ASN A 866 28.72 -19.31 22.78
C ASN A 866 28.75 -18.44 21.53
N ALA A 867 28.70 -17.12 21.68
CA ALA A 867 28.80 -16.19 20.57
C ALA A 867 29.53 -14.91 20.98
N ASN A 868 30.35 -14.38 20.08
CA ASN A 868 30.94 -13.06 20.19
C ASN A 868 30.78 -12.38 18.83
N LEU A 869 29.82 -11.45 18.76
CA LEU A 869 29.38 -10.80 17.54
C LEU A 869 29.55 -9.29 17.67
N ARG A 870 30.08 -8.65 16.62
CA ARG A 870 30.16 -7.21 16.44
C ARG A 870 29.17 -6.78 15.36
N LEU A 871 28.37 -5.78 15.66
CA LEU A 871 27.43 -5.15 14.74
C LEU A 871 28.11 -3.97 14.03
N GLY A 872 27.77 -3.78 12.76
CA GLY A 872 28.19 -2.66 11.90
C GLY A 872 27.14 -2.35 10.84
N GLY A 873 27.46 -1.45 9.91
CA GLY A 873 26.55 -1.03 8.83
C GLY A 873 25.51 -0.02 9.29
N ASP A 874 24.29 -0.12 8.76
CA ASP A 874 23.13 0.66 9.17
C ASP A 874 21.92 -0.26 9.43
N LEU A 875 20.84 0.31 9.94
CA LEU A 875 19.64 -0.46 10.33
C LEU A 875 18.95 -1.15 9.13
N GLN A 876 19.19 -0.70 7.90
CA GLN A 876 18.64 -1.32 6.68
C GLN A 876 19.58 -2.39 6.10
N SER A 877 20.88 -2.30 6.39
CA SER A 877 21.92 -3.21 5.91
C SER A 877 22.87 -3.62 7.05
N PRO A 878 22.37 -4.38 8.05
CA PRO A 878 23.15 -4.73 9.22
C PRO A 878 24.29 -5.70 8.86
N GLN A 879 25.49 -5.36 9.34
CA GLN A 879 26.69 -6.18 9.20
C GLN A 879 26.99 -6.88 10.52
N LEU A 880 27.18 -8.20 10.47
CA LEU A 880 27.57 -9.05 11.59
C LEU A 880 29.00 -9.55 11.38
N LEU A 881 29.88 -9.34 12.34
CA LEU A 881 31.24 -9.89 12.32
C LEU A 881 31.50 -10.70 13.59
N GLY A 882 32.10 -11.88 13.46
CA GLY A 882 32.47 -12.70 14.62
C GLY A 882 32.07 -14.16 14.46
N GLN A 883 31.92 -14.86 15.58
CA GLN A 883 31.69 -16.30 15.58
C GLN A 883 30.59 -16.68 16.56
N LEU A 884 29.76 -17.64 16.14
CA LEU A 884 28.86 -18.41 16.98
C LEU A 884 29.33 -19.87 16.97
N GLN A 885 29.46 -20.46 18.14
CA GLN A 885 29.89 -21.84 18.31
C GLN A 885 28.91 -22.58 19.21
N LEU A 886 28.51 -23.76 18.77
CA LEU A 886 27.65 -24.68 19.50
C LEU A 886 28.43 -25.97 19.74
N SER A 887 28.75 -26.25 21.00
CA SER A 887 29.58 -27.38 21.40
C SER A 887 28.81 -28.41 22.23
N GLY A 888 29.12 -29.70 22.01
CA GLY A 888 28.44 -30.79 22.69
C GLY A 888 26.96 -30.87 22.35
N LEU A 889 26.58 -30.47 21.14
CA LEU A 889 25.19 -30.53 20.68
C LEU A 889 24.74 -31.98 20.68
N ASP A 890 23.68 -32.29 21.41
CA ASP A 890 23.03 -33.60 21.51
C ASP A 890 21.53 -33.34 21.44
N VAL A 891 20.91 -33.67 20.31
CA VAL A 891 19.49 -33.45 20.10
C VAL A 891 18.87 -34.80 19.77
N ASP A 892 17.81 -35.12 20.50
CA ASP A 892 16.99 -36.31 20.37
C ASP A 892 15.58 -35.81 20.09
N GLY A 893 15.02 -36.12 18.94
CA GLY A 893 13.75 -35.55 18.49
C GLY A 893 13.05 -36.54 17.58
N ASN A 894 11.73 -36.66 17.70
CA ASN A 894 10.95 -37.55 16.83
C ASN A 894 11.03 -37.12 15.35
N PHE A 895 11.33 -35.84 15.11
CA PHE A 895 11.55 -35.29 13.77
C PHE A 895 12.91 -35.65 13.17
N MET A 896 13.88 -36.11 13.97
CA MET A 896 15.18 -36.56 13.47
C MET A 896 15.18 -38.07 13.26
N PRO A 897 15.55 -38.53 12.06
CA PRO A 897 15.53 -39.95 11.74
C PRO A 897 16.73 -40.72 12.33
N PHE A 898 17.62 -40.08 13.09
CA PHE A 898 18.84 -40.66 13.66
C PHE A 898 19.11 -40.14 15.08
N ASP A 899 19.76 -40.98 15.89
CA ASP A 899 20.20 -40.59 17.23
C ASP A 899 21.52 -39.81 17.14
N MET A 900 21.50 -38.55 17.55
CA MET A 900 22.68 -37.69 17.53
C MET A 900 23.61 -37.99 18.71
N GLN A 901 24.91 -37.88 18.49
CA GLN A 901 25.94 -37.89 19.52
C GLN A 901 26.47 -36.45 19.71
N PRO A 902 27.14 -36.15 20.84
CA PRO A 902 27.72 -34.82 21.09
C PRO A 902 28.55 -34.30 19.90
N SER A 903 28.02 -33.27 19.25
CA SER A 903 28.47 -32.72 17.98
C SER A 903 28.91 -31.26 18.13
N GLN A 904 29.58 -30.72 17.10
CA GLN A 904 30.07 -29.34 17.11
C GLN A 904 29.71 -28.62 15.81
N LEU A 905 29.13 -27.43 15.94
CA LEU A 905 28.81 -26.54 14.84
C LEU A 905 29.42 -25.16 15.09
N ALA A 906 29.98 -24.55 14.05
CA ALA A 906 30.50 -23.19 14.09
C ALA A 906 29.95 -22.39 12.90
N VAL A 907 29.51 -21.16 13.18
CA VAL A 907 29.08 -20.18 12.19
C VAL A 907 29.99 -18.96 12.31
N ASN A 908 30.67 -18.62 11.23
CA ASN A 908 31.51 -17.43 11.13
C ASN A 908 30.76 -16.36 10.33
N PHE A 909 30.63 -15.16 10.89
CA PHE A 909 29.95 -14.02 10.28
C PHE A 909 30.99 -13.04 9.74
N THR A 910 30.84 -12.63 8.48
CA THR A 910 31.73 -11.70 7.76
C THR A 910 30.92 -10.62 7.04
N GLY A 911 30.35 -9.69 7.79
CA GLY A 911 29.51 -8.62 7.26
C GLY A 911 28.08 -9.08 7.02
N THR A 912 27.63 -9.09 5.77
CA THR A 912 26.29 -9.54 5.37
C THR A 912 26.24 -11.01 4.94
N ARG A 913 27.31 -11.75 5.25
CA ARG A 913 27.47 -13.16 4.89
C ARG A 913 27.91 -13.97 6.09
N SER A 914 27.61 -15.27 6.08
CA SER A 914 28.19 -16.23 7.02
C SER A 914 28.57 -17.54 6.34
N THR A 915 29.45 -18.28 6.98
CA THR A 915 29.76 -19.67 6.65
C THR A 915 29.48 -20.55 7.85
N ILE A 916 28.82 -21.69 7.64
CA ILE A 916 28.62 -22.73 8.65
C ILE A 916 29.52 -23.93 8.34
N ALA A 917 30.14 -24.48 9.37
CA ALA A 917 30.88 -25.74 9.28
C ALA A 917 30.70 -26.55 10.55
N GLY A 918 30.59 -27.87 10.42
CA GLY A 918 30.53 -28.75 11.58
C GLY A 918 30.35 -30.21 11.21
N VAL A 919 30.42 -31.07 12.22
CA VAL A 919 30.22 -32.51 12.07
C VAL A 919 29.13 -32.95 13.02
N VAL A 920 28.09 -33.54 12.47
CA VAL A 920 27.03 -34.21 13.21
C VAL A 920 27.41 -35.68 13.35
N ARG A 921 27.71 -36.09 14.58
CA ARG A 921 28.01 -37.47 14.93
C ARG A 921 26.72 -38.20 15.22
N THR A 922 26.64 -39.44 14.77
CA THR A 922 25.52 -40.34 15.08
C THR A 922 26.04 -41.62 15.72
N GLN A 923 25.16 -42.50 16.19
CA GLN A 923 25.58 -43.83 16.69
C GLN A 923 26.39 -44.63 15.66
N GLN A 924 26.13 -44.41 14.37
CA GLN A 924 26.80 -45.11 13.28
C GLN A 924 26.97 -44.16 12.10
N GLY A 925 28.20 -43.72 11.84
CA GLY A 925 28.52 -42.75 10.79
C GLY A 925 28.52 -41.29 11.27
N GLU A 926 29.06 -40.40 10.45
CA GLU A 926 29.11 -38.96 10.68
C GLU A 926 28.59 -38.22 9.44
N ILE A 927 27.99 -37.05 9.65
CA ILE A 927 27.53 -36.13 8.60
C ILE A 927 28.36 -34.85 8.71
N ASN A 928 29.11 -34.54 7.64
CA ASN A 928 29.80 -33.27 7.51
C ASN A 928 28.82 -32.22 6.98
N LEU A 929 28.71 -31.10 7.69
CA LEU A 929 27.90 -29.95 7.30
C LEU A 929 28.82 -28.80 6.88
N SER A 930 28.56 -28.22 5.72
CA SER A 930 29.23 -27.01 5.24
C SER A 930 28.25 -26.16 4.45
N GLY A 931 28.25 -24.85 4.65
CA GLY A 931 27.30 -23.99 3.97
C GLY A 931 27.65 -22.51 4.09
N ASP A 932 26.87 -21.71 3.40
CA ASP A 932 26.97 -20.25 3.40
C ASP A 932 25.59 -19.60 3.43
N ALA A 933 25.52 -18.37 3.92
CA ALA A 933 24.33 -17.55 3.86
C ALA A 933 24.69 -16.11 3.50
N ASP A 934 23.79 -15.43 2.78
CA ASP A 934 23.90 -14.04 2.35
C ASP A 934 22.56 -13.33 2.62
N TRP A 935 22.60 -12.26 3.41
CA TRP A 935 21.47 -11.37 3.70
C TRP A 935 21.79 -9.91 3.36
N SER A 936 22.66 -9.69 2.36
CA SER A 936 22.93 -8.35 1.83
C SER A 936 21.66 -7.61 1.38
N GLN A 937 20.62 -8.36 1.01
CA GLN A 937 19.24 -7.90 0.87
C GLN A 937 18.35 -8.67 1.84
N LEU A 938 17.84 -8.01 2.89
CA LEU A 938 17.01 -8.65 3.94
C LEU A 938 15.74 -9.30 3.39
N ASP A 939 15.13 -8.71 2.36
CA ASP A 939 13.91 -9.24 1.73
C ASP A 939 14.18 -10.39 0.74
N ASN A 940 15.46 -10.67 0.43
CA ASN A 940 15.89 -11.70 -0.51
C ASN A 940 17.14 -12.42 -0.01
N TRP A 941 17.11 -12.85 1.25
CA TRP A 941 18.19 -13.62 1.83
C TRP A 941 18.27 -15.02 1.22
N ARG A 942 19.48 -15.58 1.14
CA ARG A 942 19.70 -16.96 0.70
C ARG A 942 20.60 -17.66 1.69
N ALA A 943 20.27 -18.89 2.04
CA ALA A 943 21.14 -19.80 2.78
C ALA A 943 21.27 -21.12 2.04
N ARG A 944 22.45 -21.72 2.06
CA ARG A 944 22.73 -23.03 1.47
C ARG A 944 23.57 -23.87 2.42
N ILE A 945 23.20 -25.13 2.58
CA ILE A 945 23.88 -26.09 3.46
C ILE A 945 24.03 -27.41 2.70
N ALA A 946 25.26 -27.83 2.48
CA ALA A 946 25.59 -29.16 2.00
C ALA A 946 25.80 -30.11 3.19
N ALA A 947 25.20 -31.29 3.13
CA ALA A 947 25.32 -32.35 4.10
C ALA A 947 25.84 -33.63 3.42
N LYS A 948 27.04 -34.07 3.82
CA LYS A 948 27.69 -35.26 3.27
C LYS A 948 28.03 -36.26 4.35
N GLY A 949 27.42 -37.44 4.29
CA GLY A 949 27.58 -38.50 5.28
C GLY A 949 27.93 -39.86 4.67
N SER A 950 28.40 -40.77 5.52
CA SER A 950 28.70 -42.15 5.12
C SER A 950 28.13 -43.14 6.13
N ARG A 951 27.22 -44.01 5.65
CA ARG A 951 26.59 -45.09 6.42
C ARG A 951 25.93 -44.65 7.73
N VAL A 952 25.26 -43.49 7.69
CA VAL A 952 24.46 -42.93 8.77
C VAL A 952 23.25 -43.83 9.03
N ARG A 953 23.11 -44.35 10.24
CA ARG A 953 21.94 -45.19 10.57
C ARG A 953 20.71 -44.33 10.87
N ILE A 954 19.67 -44.56 10.08
CA ILE A 954 18.33 -44.04 10.28
C ILE A 954 17.41 -45.14 10.81
N THR A 955 16.64 -44.83 11.83
CA THR A 955 15.65 -45.75 12.42
C THR A 955 14.30 -45.05 12.49
N VAL A 956 13.27 -45.68 11.91
CA VAL A 956 11.87 -45.25 11.99
C VAL A 956 11.09 -46.37 12.69
N PRO A 957 11.03 -46.39 14.04
CA PRO A 957 10.34 -47.43 14.78
C PRO A 957 8.83 -47.43 14.46
N PRO A 958 8.16 -48.59 14.45
CA PRO A 958 8.73 -49.95 14.58
C PRO A 958 9.17 -50.55 13.22
N MET A 959 9.08 -49.80 12.12
CA MET A 959 9.02 -50.38 10.77
C MET A 959 10.35 -50.43 10.03
N VAL A 960 11.22 -49.42 10.12
CA VAL A 960 12.35 -49.28 9.19
C VAL A 960 13.67 -49.04 9.92
N ARG A 961 14.71 -49.74 9.49
CA ARG A 961 16.11 -49.42 9.83
C ARG A 961 16.95 -49.40 8.56
N LEU A 962 17.67 -48.31 8.30
CA LEU A 962 18.46 -48.14 7.08
C LEU A 962 19.79 -47.43 7.35
N ASP A 963 20.84 -47.82 6.64
CA ASP A 963 22.09 -47.07 6.58
C ASP A 963 22.07 -46.24 5.31
N VAL A 964 22.27 -44.94 5.43
CA VAL A 964 22.33 -44.01 4.30
C VAL A 964 23.66 -43.30 4.20
N SER A 965 24.12 -43.08 2.98
CA SER A 965 25.21 -42.16 2.67
C SER A 965 24.62 -40.99 1.88
N PRO A 966 24.19 -39.91 2.55
CA PRO A 966 23.64 -38.74 1.87
C PRO A 966 24.75 -37.85 1.29
N ASP A 967 24.52 -37.33 0.09
CA ASP A 967 25.24 -36.20 -0.50
C ASP A 967 24.18 -35.22 -1.02
N VAL A 968 23.73 -34.33 -0.13
CA VAL A 968 22.57 -33.46 -0.35
C VAL A 968 22.88 -31.99 -0.08
N GLU A 969 22.24 -31.10 -0.83
CA GLU A 969 22.29 -29.65 -0.67
C GLU A 969 20.88 -29.12 -0.37
N PHE A 970 20.78 -28.37 0.72
CA PHE A 970 19.58 -27.69 1.16
C PHE A 970 19.74 -26.20 0.93
N GLU A 971 18.85 -25.57 0.16
CA GLU A 971 18.80 -24.12 -0.01
C GLU A 971 17.52 -23.53 0.57
N ALA A 972 17.64 -22.39 1.22
CA ALA A 972 16.54 -21.66 1.83
C ALA A 972 16.51 -20.20 1.38
N THR A 973 15.30 -19.72 1.09
CA THR A 973 14.95 -18.34 0.75
C THR A 973 13.67 -17.96 1.51
N PRO A 974 13.27 -16.67 1.56
CA PRO A 974 12.01 -16.26 2.18
C PRO A 974 10.76 -16.98 1.64
N ASN A 975 10.80 -17.47 0.40
CA ASN A 975 9.63 -17.97 -0.33
C ASN A 975 9.70 -19.47 -0.67
N LEU A 976 10.86 -20.12 -0.56
CA LEU A 976 11.04 -21.51 -0.94
C LEU A 976 12.20 -22.18 -0.19
N PHE A 977 12.00 -23.41 0.24
CA PHE A 977 13.04 -24.34 0.66
C PHE A 977 13.23 -25.40 -0.42
N THR A 978 14.48 -25.70 -0.76
CA THR A 978 14.81 -26.71 -1.77
C THR A 978 15.80 -27.72 -1.22
N LEU A 979 15.57 -29.01 -1.46
CA LEU A 979 16.45 -30.11 -1.06
C LEU A 979 16.80 -30.95 -2.28
N ASN A 980 18.07 -30.96 -2.67
CA ASN A 980 18.56 -31.66 -3.87
C ASN A 980 19.70 -32.61 -3.51
N GLY A 981 19.86 -33.71 -4.23
CA GLY A 981 21.07 -34.54 -4.11
C GLY A 981 20.85 -36.03 -4.31
N ASN A 982 21.83 -36.81 -3.89
CA ASN A 982 21.83 -38.27 -4.00
C ASN A 982 21.89 -38.91 -2.61
N VAL A 983 21.20 -40.04 -2.45
CA VAL A 983 21.16 -40.81 -1.21
C VAL A 983 21.37 -42.28 -1.54
N ASP A 984 22.52 -42.83 -1.14
CA ASP A 984 22.77 -44.27 -1.28
C ASP A 984 22.28 -45.02 -0.04
N VAL A 985 21.54 -46.11 -0.24
CA VAL A 985 21.03 -46.99 0.82
C VAL A 985 21.72 -48.36 0.73
N PRO A 986 22.97 -48.51 1.23
CA PRO A 986 23.69 -49.79 1.15
C PRO A 986 23.04 -50.93 1.95
N TRP A 987 22.30 -50.62 3.00
CA TRP A 987 21.67 -51.61 3.88
C TRP A 987 20.34 -51.08 4.41
N ALA A 988 19.30 -51.92 4.42
CA ALA A 988 18.05 -51.61 5.11
C ALA A 988 17.26 -52.87 5.48
N ARG A 989 16.46 -52.77 6.54
CA ARG A 989 15.50 -53.77 7.01
C ARG A 989 14.17 -53.08 7.23
N ILE A 990 13.18 -53.46 6.42
CA ILE A 990 11.82 -52.93 6.45
C ILE A 990 10.93 -54.05 6.98
N VAL A 991 10.26 -53.84 8.11
CA VAL A 991 9.41 -54.84 8.76
C VAL A 991 8.04 -54.22 9.02
N VAL A 992 6.99 -54.80 8.47
CA VAL A 992 5.61 -54.35 8.73
C VAL A 992 4.90 -55.41 9.57
N HIS A 993 4.53 -55.04 10.79
CA HIS A 993 3.78 -55.89 11.70
C HIS A 993 2.26 -55.69 11.44
N ASP A 994 1.43 -56.71 11.72
CA ASP A 994 -0.03 -56.59 11.57
C ASP A 994 -0.59 -55.44 12.42
N LEU A 995 -1.54 -54.69 11.86
CA LEU A 995 -2.26 -53.64 12.58
C LEU A 995 -3.20 -54.28 13.62
N PRO A 996 -3.37 -53.68 14.82
CA PRO A 996 -4.39 -54.12 15.77
C PRO A 996 -5.80 -53.99 15.16
N GLU A 997 -6.75 -54.86 15.54
CA GLU A 997 -8.13 -54.88 15.01
C GLU A 997 -8.90 -53.54 15.17
N SER A 998 -8.35 -52.58 15.92
CA SER A 998 -8.92 -51.26 16.18
C SER A 998 -8.48 -50.14 15.22
N ALA A 999 -7.64 -50.42 14.21
CA ALA A 999 -7.16 -49.40 13.28
C ALA A 999 -8.21 -49.05 12.20
N VAL A 1000 -9.04 -48.04 12.49
CA VAL A 1000 -10.00 -47.47 11.52
C VAL A 1000 -9.33 -46.32 10.77
N GLY A 1001 -9.30 -46.38 9.43
CA GLY A 1001 -8.81 -45.28 8.61
C GLY A 1001 -9.68 -44.03 8.79
N VAL A 1002 -9.05 -42.89 9.10
CA VAL A 1002 -9.75 -41.61 9.19
C VAL A 1002 -10.11 -41.11 7.79
N SER A 1003 -11.36 -40.65 7.64
CA SER A 1003 -11.89 -40.11 6.39
C SER A 1003 -11.37 -38.69 6.13
N SER A 1004 -11.18 -38.33 4.86
CA SER A 1004 -10.63 -37.04 4.41
C SER A 1004 -11.51 -35.82 4.70
N ASP A 1005 -12.71 -36.02 5.25
CA ASP A 1005 -13.71 -35.02 5.62
C ASP A 1005 -13.74 -34.72 7.14
N MET A 1006 -12.83 -35.30 7.92
CA MET A 1006 -12.75 -35.07 9.36
C MET A 1006 -12.28 -33.64 9.68
N VAL A 1007 -13.08 -32.91 10.44
CA VAL A 1007 -12.75 -31.57 10.97
C VAL A 1007 -12.47 -31.69 12.46
N MET A 1008 -11.26 -31.33 12.90
CA MET A 1008 -10.94 -31.24 14.34
C MET A 1008 -11.60 -29.99 14.92
N LEU A 1009 -12.19 -30.12 16.11
CA LEU A 1009 -12.80 -29.01 16.84
C LEU A 1009 -11.94 -28.71 18.06
N ASN A 1010 -11.77 -27.43 18.37
CA ASN A 1010 -11.16 -27.01 19.63
C ASN A 1010 -12.14 -27.20 20.82
N ASP A 1011 -11.69 -26.92 22.04
CA ASP A 1011 -12.48 -27.05 23.27
C ASP A 1011 -13.78 -26.21 23.27
N ASN A 1012 -13.88 -25.21 22.39
CA ASN A 1012 -15.07 -24.38 22.19
C ASN A 1012 -15.96 -24.85 21.02
N LEU A 1013 -15.77 -26.08 20.54
CA LEU A 1013 -16.52 -26.70 19.44
C LEU A 1013 -16.41 -25.95 18.10
N GLN A 1014 -15.32 -25.20 17.88
CA GLN A 1014 -15.06 -24.52 16.61
C GLN A 1014 -14.05 -25.31 15.76
N PRO A 1015 -14.22 -25.34 14.42
CA PRO A 1015 -13.24 -25.93 13.50
C PRO A 1015 -11.84 -25.37 13.71
N GLU A 1016 -10.90 -26.23 14.12
CA GLU A 1016 -9.49 -25.92 14.05
C GLU A 1016 -9.08 -25.88 12.58
N LYS A 1017 -8.68 -24.70 12.11
CA LYS A 1017 -8.08 -24.58 10.79
C LYS A 1017 -6.69 -25.21 10.85
N PRO A 1018 -6.34 -26.16 9.96
CA PRO A 1018 -4.97 -26.64 9.86
C PRO A 1018 -4.07 -25.43 9.58
N GLN A 1019 -3.17 -25.13 10.52
CA GLN A 1019 -2.21 -24.04 10.35
C GLN A 1019 -1.19 -24.47 9.29
N SER A 1020 -1.35 -23.98 8.05
CA SER A 1020 -0.27 -24.07 7.06
C SER A 1020 0.70 -22.91 7.29
N ALA A 1021 1.54 -23.03 8.32
CA ALA A 1021 2.68 -22.14 8.49
C ALA A 1021 3.91 -22.85 7.94
N GLY A 1022 4.25 -22.60 6.67
CA GLY A 1022 5.45 -23.14 6.07
C GLY A 1022 5.78 -22.51 4.73
N ILE A 1023 7.02 -22.04 4.60
CA ILE A 1023 7.66 -21.83 3.30
C ILE A 1023 7.58 -23.18 2.54
N PRO A 1024 7.09 -23.22 1.29
CA PRO A 1024 6.96 -24.46 0.54
C PRO A 1024 8.30 -25.20 0.42
N ILE A 1025 8.27 -26.53 0.51
CA ILE A 1025 9.45 -27.40 0.38
C ILE A 1025 9.39 -28.07 -0.98
N ASN A 1026 10.43 -27.88 -1.78
CA ASN A 1026 10.66 -28.63 -3.01
C ASN A 1026 11.82 -29.62 -2.82
N SER A 1027 11.62 -30.88 -3.16
CA SER A 1027 12.65 -31.91 -3.03
C SER A 1027 12.91 -32.59 -4.37
N ASN A 1028 14.18 -32.88 -4.68
CA ASN A 1028 14.59 -33.66 -5.85
C ASN A 1028 15.79 -34.53 -5.47
N LEU A 1029 15.49 -35.75 -5.05
CA LEU A 1029 16.46 -36.70 -4.52
C LEU A 1029 16.57 -37.94 -5.42
N ASN A 1030 17.78 -38.38 -5.74
CA ASN A 1030 17.99 -39.69 -6.34
C ASN A 1030 18.39 -40.68 -5.24
N ILE A 1031 17.57 -41.69 -5.02
CA ILE A 1031 17.77 -42.74 -4.01
C ILE A 1031 18.24 -44.02 -4.71
N HIS A 1032 19.45 -44.46 -4.39
CA HIS A 1032 19.98 -45.74 -4.86
C HIS A 1032 19.79 -46.81 -3.79
N VAL A 1033 19.03 -47.85 -4.09
CA VAL A 1033 18.75 -49.00 -3.22
C VAL A 1033 19.79 -50.08 -3.48
N GLY A 1034 20.75 -50.21 -2.57
CA GLY A 1034 21.89 -51.10 -2.69
C GLY A 1034 21.58 -52.58 -2.48
N ASN A 1035 22.64 -53.40 -2.46
CA ASN A 1035 22.51 -54.85 -2.54
C ASN A 1035 21.98 -55.56 -1.27
N ASN A 1036 21.95 -54.88 -0.12
CA ASN A 1036 21.58 -55.49 1.17
C ASN A 1036 20.35 -54.83 1.81
N VAL A 1037 19.37 -54.46 1.00
CA VAL A 1037 18.05 -54.00 1.44
C VAL A 1037 17.07 -55.17 1.45
N ARG A 1038 16.36 -55.38 2.57
CA ARG A 1038 15.38 -56.47 2.72
C ARG A 1038 14.08 -55.97 3.34
N ILE A 1039 12.97 -56.55 2.90
CA ILE A 1039 11.62 -56.29 3.39
C ILE A 1039 11.01 -57.59 3.96
N ASP A 1040 10.28 -57.47 5.06
CA ASP A 1040 9.45 -58.50 5.70
C ASP A 1040 8.08 -57.86 6.00
N ALA A 1041 7.12 -58.00 5.08
CA ALA A 1041 5.84 -57.31 5.16
C ALA A 1041 4.72 -58.16 4.56
N PHE A 1042 3.59 -58.30 5.26
CA PHE A 1042 2.39 -58.97 4.77
C PHE A 1042 2.64 -60.37 4.16
N GLY A 1043 3.54 -61.15 4.76
CA GLY A 1043 3.96 -62.47 4.28
C GLY A 1043 5.07 -62.47 3.24
N LEU A 1044 5.46 -61.32 2.66
CA LEU A 1044 6.59 -61.21 1.74
C LEU A 1044 7.90 -61.00 2.49
N LYS A 1045 8.85 -61.93 2.31
CA LYS A 1045 10.26 -61.77 2.71
C LYS A 1045 11.12 -61.67 1.46
N ALA A 1046 11.61 -60.48 1.16
CA ALA A 1046 12.29 -60.21 -0.11
C ALA A 1046 13.53 -59.33 0.07
N ARG A 1047 14.50 -59.50 -0.85
CA ARG A 1047 15.60 -58.55 -1.06
C ARG A 1047 15.19 -57.56 -2.13
N LEU A 1048 15.51 -56.28 -1.94
CA LEU A 1048 15.19 -55.19 -2.86
C LEU A 1048 16.47 -54.56 -3.41
N THR A 1049 16.43 -54.09 -4.65
CA THR A 1049 17.49 -53.30 -5.32
C THR A 1049 16.86 -52.38 -6.35
N GLY A 1050 17.45 -51.21 -6.65
CA GLY A 1050 16.93 -50.34 -7.70
C GLY A 1050 17.25 -48.87 -7.47
N ASP A 1051 16.63 -48.00 -8.27
CA ASP A 1051 16.87 -46.56 -8.25
C ASP A 1051 15.53 -45.82 -8.31
N LEU A 1052 15.35 -44.85 -7.41
CA LEU A 1052 14.15 -44.03 -7.31
C LEU A 1052 14.51 -42.55 -7.33
N LYS A 1053 13.88 -41.78 -8.20
CA LYS A 1053 13.87 -40.33 -8.15
C LYS A 1053 12.65 -39.87 -7.38
N VAL A 1054 12.87 -39.14 -6.30
CA VAL A 1054 11.85 -38.55 -5.43
C VAL A 1054 11.74 -37.06 -5.76
N ALA A 1055 10.61 -36.65 -6.32
CA ALA A 1055 10.28 -35.26 -6.57
C ALA A 1055 9.13 -34.84 -5.67
N GLN A 1056 9.26 -33.72 -4.96
CA GLN A 1056 8.18 -33.16 -4.14
C GLN A 1056 8.04 -31.68 -4.46
N ASP A 1057 6.81 -31.22 -4.66
CA ASP A 1057 6.47 -29.82 -4.83
C ASP A 1057 5.11 -29.50 -4.19
N LYS A 1058 4.51 -28.35 -4.54
CA LYS A 1058 3.18 -27.94 -4.03
C LYS A 1058 2.04 -28.89 -4.41
N GLN A 1059 2.19 -29.69 -5.46
CA GLN A 1059 1.18 -30.61 -5.97
C GLN A 1059 1.23 -31.97 -5.25
N GLY A 1060 2.38 -32.32 -4.65
CA GLY A 1060 2.52 -33.52 -3.83
C GLY A 1060 3.87 -34.22 -3.98
N LEU A 1061 3.95 -35.46 -3.50
CA LEU A 1061 5.10 -36.34 -3.61
C LEU A 1061 4.96 -37.22 -4.87
N GLY A 1062 6.00 -37.23 -5.71
CA GLY A 1062 6.12 -38.10 -6.87
C GLY A 1062 7.36 -39.00 -6.79
N LEU A 1063 7.21 -40.25 -7.20
CA LEU A 1063 8.26 -41.26 -7.35
C LEU A 1063 8.36 -41.71 -8.80
N ASN A 1064 9.57 -41.68 -9.35
CA ASN A 1064 9.88 -42.23 -10.68
C ASN A 1064 11.09 -43.17 -10.58
N GLY A 1065 11.00 -44.37 -11.14
CA GLY A 1065 12.11 -45.32 -11.12
C GLY A 1065 11.64 -46.76 -10.97
N GLN A 1066 12.55 -47.66 -10.61
CA GLN A 1066 12.27 -49.09 -10.56
C GLN A 1066 12.87 -49.73 -9.33
N ILE A 1067 12.05 -50.53 -8.62
CA ILE A 1067 12.50 -51.44 -7.57
C ILE A 1067 12.38 -52.86 -8.10
N ASN A 1068 13.45 -53.63 -7.92
CA ASN A 1068 13.55 -55.02 -8.28
C ASN A 1068 13.57 -55.90 -7.03
N ILE A 1069 12.95 -57.06 -7.13
CA ILE A 1069 12.98 -58.16 -6.16
C ILE A 1069 13.82 -59.28 -6.76
N PRO A 1070 15.16 -59.22 -6.65
CA PRO A 1070 16.04 -60.25 -7.20
C PRO A 1070 15.91 -61.61 -6.51
N SER A 1071 15.42 -61.65 -5.27
CA SER A 1071 15.10 -62.90 -4.57
C SER A 1071 14.09 -62.64 -3.46
N GLY A 1072 13.06 -63.48 -3.34
CA GLY A 1072 12.07 -63.37 -2.28
C GLY A 1072 11.22 -64.62 -2.12
N ARG A 1073 10.52 -64.70 -0.99
CA ARG A 1073 9.58 -65.77 -0.64
C ARG A 1073 8.33 -65.13 -0.05
N PHE A 1074 7.18 -65.49 -0.57
CA PHE A 1074 5.87 -65.04 -0.10
C PHE A 1074 5.18 -66.18 0.62
N HIS A 1075 4.94 -66.01 1.91
CA HIS A 1075 4.30 -67.00 2.78
C HIS A 1075 3.07 -66.41 3.45
N ALA A 1076 1.89 -66.69 2.89
CA ALA A 1076 0.60 -66.26 3.41
C ALA A 1076 -0.50 -67.25 2.96
N TYR A 1077 -1.62 -67.29 3.68
CA TYR A 1077 -2.77 -68.15 3.38
C TYR A 1077 -2.42 -69.64 3.22
N GLY A 1078 -1.41 -70.11 3.96
CA GLY A 1078 -0.93 -71.50 3.90
C GLY A 1078 -0.08 -71.84 2.66
N GLN A 1079 0.24 -70.86 1.81
CA GLN A 1079 1.04 -71.05 0.61
C GLN A 1079 2.46 -70.54 0.78
N ASP A 1080 3.40 -71.22 0.14
CA ASP A 1080 4.82 -70.88 0.13
C ASP A 1080 5.31 -70.71 -1.31
N LEU A 1081 5.41 -69.45 -1.74
CA LEU A 1081 5.76 -69.08 -3.11
C LEU A 1081 7.14 -68.42 -3.18
N ILE A 1082 8.01 -68.91 -4.04
CA ILE A 1082 9.33 -68.36 -4.33
C ILE A 1082 9.20 -67.35 -5.48
N VAL A 1083 9.57 -66.09 -5.21
CA VAL A 1083 9.57 -65.02 -6.22
C VAL A 1083 10.72 -65.25 -7.19
N ARG A 1084 10.40 -65.51 -8.46
CA ARG A 1084 11.36 -65.65 -9.56
C ARG A 1084 11.67 -64.33 -10.25
N LYS A 1085 10.66 -63.49 -10.37
CA LYS A 1085 10.75 -62.15 -10.97
C LYS A 1085 9.90 -61.21 -10.15
N GLY A 1086 10.41 -60.01 -9.85
CA GLY A 1086 9.60 -58.96 -9.25
C GLY A 1086 10.14 -57.61 -9.65
N GLU A 1087 9.33 -56.86 -10.39
CA GLU A 1087 9.63 -55.50 -10.82
C GLU A 1087 8.46 -54.61 -10.39
N LEU A 1088 8.78 -53.49 -9.75
CA LEU A 1088 7.86 -52.43 -9.39
C LEU A 1088 8.34 -51.15 -10.08
N LEU A 1089 7.57 -50.67 -11.05
CA LEU A 1089 7.89 -49.47 -11.81
C LEU A 1089 7.04 -48.30 -11.31
N PHE A 1090 7.69 -47.23 -10.86
CA PHE A 1090 7.07 -46.00 -10.38
C PHE A 1090 7.10 -44.94 -11.48
N SER A 1091 5.97 -44.26 -11.70
CA SER A 1091 5.81 -43.26 -12.76
C SER A 1091 5.02 -42.03 -12.32
N GLY A 1092 5.15 -41.60 -11.06
CA GLY A 1092 4.43 -40.48 -10.48
C GLY A 1092 3.89 -40.82 -9.08
N PRO A 1093 2.62 -41.21 -8.92
CA PRO A 1093 2.06 -41.51 -7.59
C PRO A 1093 2.85 -42.61 -6.85
N PRO A 1094 3.24 -42.38 -5.58
CA PRO A 1094 4.08 -43.30 -4.82
C PRO A 1094 3.37 -44.60 -4.41
N ASP A 1095 2.05 -44.60 -4.40
CA ASP A 1095 1.16 -45.68 -3.98
C ASP A 1095 0.63 -46.54 -5.14
N GLN A 1096 0.88 -46.14 -6.40
CA GLN A 1096 0.42 -46.86 -7.60
C GLN A 1096 1.56 -47.32 -8.53
N PRO A 1097 2.53 -48.13 -8.06
CA PRO A 1097 3.52 -48.71 -8.97
C PRO A 1097 2.87 -49.74 -9.91
N LEU A 1098 3.42 -49.84 -11.12
CA LEU A 1098 3.13 -50.95 -12.03
C LEU A 1098 3.89 -52.19 -11.54
N LEU A 1099 3.14 -53.23 -11.22
CA LEU A 1099 3.63 -54.52 -10.75
C LEU A 1099 3.92 -55.44 -11.93
N ASN A 1100 5.01 -56.20 -11.83
CA ASN A 1100 5.30 -57.34 -12.69
C ASN A 1100 6.05 -58.40 -11.86
N ILE A 1101 5.28 -59.24 -11.18
CA ILE A 1101 5.78 -60.18 -10.19
C ILE A 1101 5.40 -61.60 -10.60
N GLU A 1102 6.36 -62.51 -10.66
CA GLU A 1102 6.14 -63.94 -10.85
C GLU A 1102 6.68 -64.70 -9.64
N ALA A 1103 5.81 -65.48 -9.01
CA ALA A 1103 6.18 -66.38 -7.93
C ALA A 1103 5.69 -67.79 -8.22
N ILE A 1104 6.52 -68.78 -7.97
CA ILE A 1104 6.19 -70.21 -8.15
C ILE A 1104 6.09 -70.89 -6.80
N ARG A 1105 5.25 -71.91 -6.67
CA ARG A 1105 5.26 -72.78 -5.49
C ARG A 1105 6.64 -73.41 -5.33
N ASN A 1106 7.05 -73.63 -4.09
CA ASN A 1106 8.30 -74.31 -3.80
C ASN A 1106 8.33 -75.71 -4.45
N PRO A 1107 9.27 -75.99 -5.39
CA PRO A 1107 9.33 -77.25 -6.14
C PRO A 1107 9.50 -78.51 -5.26
N ASP A 1108 10.09 -78.35 -4.08
CA ASP A 1108 10.26 -79.44 -3.10
C ASP A 1108 8.91 -79.89 -2.49
N ALA A 1109 7.86 -79.08 -2.64
CA ALA A 1109 6.52 -79.27 -2.10
C ALA A 1109 5.46 -79.49 -3.19
N THR A 1110 5.88 -79.80 -4.41
CA THR A 1110 5.04 -80.14 -5.56
C THR A 1110 5.32 -81.55 -6.04
N GLU A 1111 4.26 -82.33 -6.25
CA GLU A 1111 4.32 -83.65 -6.88
C GLU A 1111 4.51 -83.52 -8.40
N ASP A 1112 4.93 -84.62 -9.04
CA ASP A 1112 5.04 -84.75 -10.50
C ASP A 1112 6.01 -83.80 -11.24
N ASP A 1113 6.87 -83.07 -10.53
CA ASP A 1113 7.83 -82.11 -11.09
C ASP A 1113 7.16 -80.95 -11.86
N VAL A 1114 5.92 -80.61 -11.49
CA VAL A 1114 5.13 -79.52 -12.09
C VAL A 1114 5.46 -78.19 -11.42
N ILE A 1115 5.84 -77.19 -12.22
CA ILE A 1115 5.99 -75.81 -11.72
C ILE A 1115 4.63 -75.13 -11.82
N ALA A 1116 3.99 -74.83 -10.70
CA ALA A 1116 2.79 -74.00 -10.66
C ALA A 1116 3.10 -72.65 -10.00
N GLY A 1117 2.59 -71.56 -10.56
CA GLY A 1117 2.89 -70.21 -10.09
C GLY A 1117 1.80 -69.19 -10.35
N VAL A 1118 2.01 -68.00 -9.81
CA VAL A 1118 1.18 -66.82 -10.00
C VAL A 1118 2.02 -65.70 -10.61
N ARG A 1119 1.47 -65.04 -11.62
CA ARG A 1119 1.99 -63.81 -12.22
C ARG A 1119 1.04 -62.67 -11.89
N VAL A 1120 1.53 -61.61 -11.29
CA VAL A 1120 0.78 -60.40 -10.93
C VAL A 1120 1.29 -59.24 -11.78
N THR A 1121 0.39 -58.64 -12.56
CA THR A 1121 0.67 -57.52 -13.46
C THR A 1121 -0.36 -56.40 -13.29
N GLY A 1122 -0.08 -55.16 -13.69
CA GLY A 1122 -1.01 -54.02 -13.54
C GLY A 1122 -0.62 -53.09 -12.38
N THR A 1123 -1.39 -52.04 -12.13
CA THR A 1123 -1.11 -51.09 -11.03
C THR A 1123 -1.41 -51.74 -9.68
N ALA A 1124 -0.78 -51.26 -8.61
CA ALA A 1124 -0.92 -51.87 -7.28
C ALA A 1124 -2.35 -51.82 -6.70
N ASP A 1125 -3.18 -50.87 -7.14
CA ASP A 1125 -4.59 -50.72 -6.77
C ASP A 1125 -5.54 -51.58 -7.63
N GLU A 1126 -5.15 -51.89 -8.87
CA GLU A 1126 -5.88 -52.77 -9.79
C GLU A 1126 -5.01 -53.91 -10.35
N PRO A 1127 -4.47 -54.81 -9.49
CA PRO A 1127 -3.60 -55.87 -9.94
C PRO A 1127 -4.38 -56.98 -10.65
N LYS A 1128 -3.84 -57.47 -11.77
CA LYS A 1128 -4.29 -58.66 -12.49
C LYS A 1128 -3.40 -59.84 -12.11
N ALA A 1129 -3.98 -60.86 -11.47
CA ALA A 1129 -3.32 -62.11 -11.14
C ALA A 1129 -3.65 -63.21 -12.17
N GLU A 1130 -2.63 -63.85 -12.71
CA GLU A 1130 -2.73 -64.97 -13.65
C GLU A 1130 -2.01 -66.19 -13.07
N ILE A 1131 -2.71 -67.31 -12.96
CA ILE A 1131 -2.12 -68.59 -12.51
C ILE A 1131 -1.60 -69.34 -13.72
N PHE A 1132 -0.38 -69.87 -13.63
CA PHE A 1132 0.29 -70.59 -14.71
C PHE A 1132 0.90 -71.90 -14.22
N SER A 1133 1.21 -72.80 -15.16
CA SER A 1133 1.95 -74.03 -14.90
C SER A 1133 2.95 -74.35 -16.01
N ASP A 1134 3.95 -75.17 -15.70
CA ASP A 1134 4.87 -75.80 -16.66
C ASP A 1134 5.00 -77.30 -16.31
N PRO A 1135 4.55 -78.24 -17.17
CA PRO A 1135 3.89 -78.01 -18.48
C PRO A 1135 2.52 -77.32 -18.35
N ALA A 1136 2.07 -76.68 -19.45
CA ALA A 1136 0.85 -75.86 -19.47
C ALA A 1136 -0.43 -76.71 -19.30
N MET A 1137 -1.26 -76.36 -18.32
CA MET A 1137 -2.53 -77.03 -18.01
C MET A 1137 -3.68 -76.01 -17.83
N SER A 1138 -4.91 -76.49 -17.59
CA SER A 1138 -6.03 -75.60 -17.28
C SER A 1138 -5.79 -74.80 -16.00
N GLN A 1139 -6.34 -73.59 -15.88
CA GLN A 1139 -6.15 -72.76 -14.69
C GLN A 1139 -6.62 -73.45 -13.40
N GLN A 1140 -7.60 -74.35 -13.46
CA GLN A 1140 -8.08 -75.11 -12.31
C GLN A 1140 -7.06 -76.16 -11.86
N MET A 1141 -6.45 -76.89 -12.80
CA MET A 1141 -5.36 -77.83 -12.52
C MET A 1141 -4.12 -77.10 -11.99
N ALA A 1142 -3.75 -75.97 -12.62
CA ALA A 1142 -2.65 -75.13 -12.18
C ALA A 1142 -2.89 -74.55 -10.78
N LEU A 1143 -4.13 -74.14 -10.46
CA LEU A 1143 -4.54 -73.68 -9.14
C LEU A 1143 -4.51 -74.81 -8.11
N SER A 1144 -4.88 -76.05 -8.48
CA SER A 1144 -4.75 -77.21 -7.59
C SER A 1144 -3.30 -77.48 -7.23
N TYR A 1145 -2.39 -77.51 -8.21
CA TYR A 1145 -0.96 -77.62 -7.95
C TYR A 1145 -0.44 -76.42 -7.14
N LEU A 1146 -0.93 -75.21 -7.40
CA LEU A 1146 -0.54 -74.01 -6.66
C LEU A 1146 -1.00 -74.03 -5.19
N LEU A 1147 -2.20 -74.54 -4.89
CA LEU A 1147 -2.77 -74.52 -3.53
C LEU A 1147 -2.48 -75.80 -2.72
N ARG A 1148 -2.48 -76.98 -3.37
CA ARG A 1148 -2.35 -78.28 -2.72
C ARG A 1148 -1.01 -78.98 -2.99
N GLY A 1149 -0.30 -78.60 -4.06
CA GLY A 1149 0.97 -79.23 -4.46
C GLY A 1149 0.79 -80.51 -5.28
N GLN A 1150 -0.45 -80.86 -5.65
CA GLN A 1150 -0.79 -82.05 -6.43
C GLN A 1150 -1.98 -81.76 -7.36
N GLY A 1151 -2.13 -82.55 -8.42
CA GLY A 1151 -3.23 -82.47 -9.38
C GLY A 1151 -4.60 -82.85 -8.80
N LEU A 1152 -5.66 -82.70 -9.60
CA LEU A 1152 -7.00 -83.19 -9.26
C LEU A 1152 -7.13 -84.64 -9.74
N ASP A 1153 -7.63 -85.54 -8.88
CA ASP A 1153 -7.85 -86.94 -9.25
C ASP A 1153 -8.93 -87.07 -10.34
N SER A 1154 -8.61 -87.83 -11.39
CA SER A 1154 -9.41 -87.93 -12.62
C SER A 1154 -10.76 -88.68 -12.49
N GLU A 1155 -11.11 -89.20 -11.32
CA GLU A 1155 -12.37 -89.93 -11.07
C GLU A 1155 -13.47 -89.10 -10.36
N GLN A 1156 -13.23 -87.83 -10.01
CA GLN A 1156 -14.21 -86.98 -9.33
C GLN A 1156 -14.98 -86.05 -10.27
N SER A 1157 -16.28 -85.86 -10.02
CA SER A 1157 -17.08 -84.83 -10.71
C SER A 1157 -16.66 -83.41 -10.28
N ASP A 1158 -16.59 -82.48 -11.24
CA ASP A 1158 -16.12 -81.09 -11.05
C ASP A 1158 -16.76 -80.34 -9.87
N SER A 1159 -18.03 -80.60 -9.56
CA SER A 1159 -18.73 -79.99 -8.42
C SER A 1159 -18.28 -80.51 -7.05
N ALA A 1160 -17.88 -81.78 -6.98
CA ALA A 1160 -17.41 -82.42 -5.75
C ALA A 1160 -15.98 -81.96 -5.41
N ALA A 1161 -15.12 -81.79 -6.42
CA ALA A 1161 -13.77 -81.24 -6.27
C ALA A 1161 -13.78 -79.77 -5.84
N MET A 1162 -14.71 -78.96 -6.35
CA MET A 1162 -14.87 -77.56 -5.92
C MET A 1162 -15.42 -77.45 -4.48
N THR A 1163 -16.29 -78.39 -4.07
CA THR A 1163 -16.86 -78.43 -2.71
C THR A 1163 -15.81 -78.82 -1.68
N SER A 1164 -14.96 -79.82 -1.96
CA SER A 1164 -13.83 -80.18 -1.08
C SER A 1164 -12.79 -79.07 -1.02
N MET A 1165 -12.55 -78.36 -2.12
CA MET A 1165 -11.68 -77.18 -2.16
C MET A 1165 -12.22 -76.00 -1.35
N LEU A 1166 -13.55 -75.75 -1.38
CA LEU A 1166 -14.24 -74.74 -0.56
C LEU A 1166 -14.22 -75.08 0.94
N ILE A 1167 -14.38 -76.36 1.30
CA ILE A 1167 -14.27 -76.84 2.70
C ILE A 1167 -12.81 -76.73 3.17
N GLY A 1168 -11.84 -77.11 2.33
CA GLY A 1168 -10.41 -76.95 2.60
C GLY A 1168 -10.00 -75.48 2.79
N LEU A 1169 -10.56 -74.55 2.00
CA LEU A 1169 -10.38 -73.10 2.19
C LEU A 1169 -11.02 -72.59 3.50
N GLY A 1170 -12.19 -73.13 3.89
CA GLY A 1170 -12.85 -72.82 5.17
C GLY A 1170 -12.05 -73.27 6.39
N VAL A 1171 -11.31 -74.38 6.29
CA VAL A 1171 -10.39 -74.86 7.33
C VAL A 1171 -9.05 -74.11 7.28
N ALA A 1172 -8.57 -73.71 6.10
CA ALA A 1172 -7.31 -72.98 5.91
C ALA A 1172 -7.28 -71.58 6.54
N GLN A 1173 -8.43 -70.93 6.77
CA GLN A 1173 -8.51 -69.67 7.55
C GLN A 1173 -8.03 -69.84 9.00
N SER A 1174 -8.08 -71.06 9.56
CA SER A 1174 -7.53 -71.40 10.89
C SER A 1174 -6.07 -71.93 10.86
N GLY A 1175 -5.49 -72.06 9.66
CA GLY A 1175 -4.26 -72.80 9.39
C GLY A 1175 -2.94 -72.20 9.91
N GLN A 1176 -2.90 -70.93 10.33
CA GLN A 1176 -1.68 -70.32 10.89
C GLN A 1176 -1.22 -70.97 12.21
N ILE A 1177 -2.13 -71.62 12.93
CA ILE A 1177 -1.84 -72.30 14.20
C ILE A 1177 -1.31 -73.72 13.96
N VAL A 1178 -1.84 -74.44 12.96
CA VAL A 1178 -1.51 -75.85 12.69
C VAL A 1178 -0.11 -75.99 12.06
N GLY A 1179 0.27 -75.10 11.13
CA GLY A 1179 1.60 -75.13 10.50
C GLY A 1179 2.76 -74.88 11.49
N LYS A 1180 2.61 -73.93 12.43
CA LYS A 1180 3.61 -73.63 13.48
C LYS A 1180 3.81 -74.78 14.46
N ILE A 1181 2.74 -75.53 14.76
CA ILE A 1181 2.83 -76.74 15.59
C ILE A 1181 3.67 -77.79 14.86
N GLY A 1182 3.39 -78.04 13.57
CA GLY A 1182 4.15 -79.00 12.75
C GLY A 1182 5.66 -78.69 12.69
N GLU A 1183 6.05 -77.45 12.38
CA GLU A 1183 7.46 -77.05 12.27
C GLU A 1183 8.22 -77.20 13.60
N THR A 1184 7.57 -76.95 14.74
CA THR A 1184 8.17 -77.14 16.06
C THR A 1184 8.50 -78.62 16.34
N PHE A 1185 7.74 -79.54 15.75
CA PHE A 1185 7.94 -80.99 15.86
C PHE A 1185 8.67 -81.61 14.66
N GLY A 1186 9.28 -80.81 13.78
CA GLY A 1186 10.06 -81.30 12.64
C GLY A 1186 9.22 -81.84 11.47
N VAL A 1187 7.94 -81.47 11.38
CA VAL A 1187 7.03 -81.85 10.29
C VAL A 1187 6.72 -80.63 9.43
N SER A 1188 7.19 -80.65 8.18
CA SER A 1188 6.98 -79.59 7.18
C SER A 1188 5.66 -79.76 6.43
N ASN A 1189 5.03 -78.66 6.02
CA ASN A 1189 3.77 -78.63 5.24
C ASN A 1189 2.62 -79.43 5.88
N LEU A 1190 2.44 -79.30 7.20
CA LEU A 1190 1.32 -79.92 7.90
C LEU A 1190 -0.01 -79.28 7.46
N ALA A 1191 -0.83 -80.03 6.74
CA ALA A 1191 -2.11 -79.62 6.18
C ALA A 1191 -3.24 -80.51 6.70
N LEU A 1192 -4.42 -79.91 6.93
CA LEU A 1192 -5.66 -80.61 7.25
C LEU A 1192 -6.52 -80.64 5.97
N ASP A 1193 -6.73 -81.81 5.39
CA ASP A 1193 -7.51 -82.05 4.17
C ASP A 1193 -8.74 -82.93 4.49
N THR A 1194 -9.66 -83.04 3.54
CA THR A 1194 -10.80 -83.96 3.62
C THR A 1194 -10.77 -84.88 2.41
N GLN A 1195 -10.84 -86.20 2.63
CA GLN A 1195 -10.76 -87.20 1.57
C GLN A 1195 -11.92 -88.20 1.68
N GLY A 1196 -12.41 -88.73 0.57
CA GLY A 1196 -13.57 -89.64 0.54
C GLY A 1196 -14.92 -88.93 0.35
N VAL A 1197 -15.96 -89.69 0.02
CA VAL A 1197 -17.31 -89.17 -0.29
C VAL A 1197 -18.37 -90.04 0.41
N GLY A 1198 -19.38 -89.43 1.03
CA GLY A 1198 -20.42 -90.16 1.78
C GLY A 1198 -19.91 -90.71 3.12
N ASP A 1199 -20.31 -91.93 3.49
CA ASP A 1199 -19.94 -92.55 4.77
C ASP A 1199 -18.43 -92.86 4.91
N SER A 1200 -17.67 -92.76 3.80
CA SER A 1200 -16.20 -92.90 3.75
C SER A 1200 -15.44 -91.57 3.88
N SER A 1201 -16.14 -90.47 4.19
CA SER A 1201 -15.52 -89.15 4.34
C SER A 1201 -14.63 -89.13 5.58
N GLN A 1202 -13.36 -88.78 5.42
CA GLN A 1202 -12.36 -88.70 6.49
C GLN A 1202 -11.70 -87.32 6.51
N VAL A 1203 -11.40 -86.82 7.72
CA VAL A 1203 -10.49 -85.69 7.90
C VAL A 1203 -9.08 -86.24 7.97
N VAL A 1204 -8.21 -85.79 7.07
CA VAL A 1204 -6.84 -86.27 6.93
C VAL A 1204 -5.87 -85.17 7.30
N VAL A 1205 -5.04 -85.41 8.31
CA VAL A 1205 -3.89 -84.57 8.60
C VAL A 1205 -2.70 -85.14 7.86
N SER A 1206 -2.06 -84.37 6.98
CA SER A 1206 -0.90 -84.82 6.22
C SER A 1206 0.27 -83.86 6.36
N GLY A 1207 1.50 -84.36 6.38
CA GLY A 1207 2.71 -83.55 6.46
C GLY A 1207 3.96 -84.36 6.12
N TYR A 1208 5.06 -83.67 5.85
CA TYR A 1208 6.33 -84.27 5.45
C TYR A 1208 7.33 -84.23 6.60
N VAL A 1209 7.82 -85.40 7.02
CA VAL A 1209 8.74 -85.55 8.16
C VAL A 1209 10.20 -85.63 7.69
N LEU A 1210 10.43 -86.05 6.44
CA LEU A 1210 11.70 -86.00 5.72
C LEU A 1210 11.42 -85.64 4.24
N PRO A 1211 12.41 -85.11 3.48
CA PRO A 1211 12.26 -84.93 2.04
C PRO A 1211 11.83 -86.24 1.37
N GLY A 1212 10.65 -86.22 0.74
CA GLY A 1212 10.04 -87.40 0.12
C GLY A 1212 9.30 -88.37 1.05
N LEU A 1213 9.35 -88.22 2.39
CA LEU A 1213 8.56 -89.04 3.35
C LEU A 1213 7.37 -88.25 3.90
N GLN A 1214 6.19 -88.55 3.37
CA GLN A 1214 4.91 -88.02 3.80
C GLN A 1214 4.26 -88.94 4.81
N VAL A 1215 3.67 -88.36 5.85
CA VAL A 1215 2.85 -89.04 6.85
C VAL A 1215 1.46 -88.46 6.79
N LYS A 1216 0.44 -89.32 6.63
CA LYS A 1216 -0.97 -88.95 6.66
C LYS A 1216 -1.66 -89.69 7.79
N TYR A 1217 -2.49 -89.01 8.54
CA TYR A 1217 -3.31 -89.57 9.59
C TYR A 1217 -4.77 -89.15 9.34
N GLY A 1218 -5.57 -90.09 8.84
CA GLY A 1218 -6.99 -89.93 8.57
C GLY A 1218 -7.82 -90.40 9.75
N VAL A 1219 -8.88 -89.67 10.08
CA VAL A 1219 -9.94 -90.14 10.97
C VAL A 1219 -11.27 -90.01 10.23
N GLY A 1220 -11.99 -91.12 10.11
CA GLY A 1220 -13.30 -91.13 9.48
C GLY A 1220 -14.31 -90.26 10.24
N ILE A 1221 -15.02 -89.41 9.51
CA ILE A 1221 -15.96 -88.42 10.07
C ILE A 1221 -17.21 -89.10 10.62
N PHE A 1222 -17.60 -90.25 10.05
CA PHE A 1222 -18.83 -90.97 10.40
C PHE A 1222 -18.60 -92.34 11.05
N ASP A 1223 -17.42 -92.97 10.87
CA ASP A 1223 -17.12 -94.33 11.33
C ASP A 1223 -15.98 -94.43 12.37
N SER A 1224 -15.39 -93.31 12.81
CA SER A 1224 -14.39 -93.22 13.90
C SER A 1224 -13.14 -94.09 13.74
N LEU A 1225 -12.85 -94.60 12.55
CA LEU A 1225 -11.66 -95.41 12.28
C LEU A 1225 -10.49 -94.49 11.92
N ALA A 1226 -9.34 -94.72 12.57
CA ALA A 1226 -8.11 -93.97 12.31
C ALA A 1226 -7.18 -94.75 11.36
N THR A 1227 -6.69 -94.09 10.33
CA THR A 1227 -5.78 -94.62 9.31
C THR A 1227 -4.47 -93.84 9.32
N LEU A 1228 -3.33 -94.50 9.55
CA LEU A 1228 -2.01 -93.91 9.44
C LEU A 1228 -1.35 -94.39 8.15
N THR A 1229 -0.96 -93.47 7.28
CA THR A 1229 -0.29 -93.74 6.01
C THR A 1229 1.10 -93.11 6.01
N LEU A 1230 2.12 -93.89 5.67
CA LEU A 1230 3.50 -93.43 5.47
C LEU A 1230 3.84 -93.61 3.99
N ARG A 1231 3.97 -92.54 3.23
CA ARG A 1231 4.31 -92.58 1.80
C ARG A 1231 5.72 -92.03 1.60
N TYR A 1232 6.64 -92.87 1.12
CA TYR A 1232 8.01 -92.48 0.77
C TYR A 1232 8.22 -92.46 -0.75
N ARG A 1233 8.66 -91.33 -1.29
CA ARG A 1233 9.00 -91.17 -2.72
C ARG A 1233 10.39 -91.74 -2.98
N LEU A 1234 10.45 -92.86 -3.69
CA LEU A 1234 11.71 -93.52 -4.07
C LEU A 1234 12.32 -92.87 -5.32
N MET A 1235 11.50 -92.52 -6.31
CA MET A 1235 11.84 -91.80 -7.54
C MET A 1235 10.61 -91.00 -8.03
N PRO A 1236 10.74 -90.03 -8.95
CA PRO A 1236 9.57 -89.37 -9.54
C PRO A 1236 8.56 -90.40 -10.06
N LYS A 1237 7.30 -90.29 -9.64
CA LYS A 1237 6.18 -91.22 -9.95
C LYS A 1237 6.30 -92.65 -9.40
N LEU A 1238 7.25 -92.95 -8.51
CA LEU A 1238 7.37 -94.23 -7.79
C LEU A 1238 7.41 -94.01 -6.26
N TYR A 1239 6.38 -94.50 -5.57
CA TYR A 1239 6.16 -94.30 -4.15
C TYR A 1239 6.03 -95.64 -3.42
N LEU A 1240 6.66 -95.77 -2.25
CA LEU A 1240 6.44 -96.86 -1.30
C LEU A 1240 5.49 -96.36 -0.21
N GLU A 1241 4.30 -96.92 -0.11
CA GLU A 1241 3.26 -96.50 0.81
C GLU A 1241 2.94 -97.61 1.82
N ALA A 1242 3.02 -97.30 3.11
CA ALA A 1242 2.59 -98.18 4.19
C ALA A 1242 1.33 -97.62 4.84
N VAL A 1243 0.21 -98.32 4.74
CA VAL A 1243 -1.07 -97.92 5.36
C VAL A 1243 -1.36 -98.82 6.55
N SER A 1244 -1.74 -98.23 7.68
CA SER A 1244 -2.11 -98.90 8.92
C SER A 1244 -3.45 -98.36 9.41
N GLY A 1245 -4.52 -99.15 9.24
CA GLY A 1245 -5.88 -98.85 9.69
C GLY A 1245 -6.56 -100.10 10.23
N VAL A 1246 -7.70 -100.50 9.62
CA VAL A 1246 -8.36 -101.79 9.88
C VAL A 1246 -7.51 -102.95 9.35
N ASP A 1247 -6.86 -102.73 8.20
CA ASP A 1247 -5.86 -103.62 7.60
C ASP A 1247 -4.50 -102.90 7.53
N GLN A 1248 -3.42 -103.68 7.55
CA GLN A 1248 -2.05 -103.19 7.36
C GLN A 1248 -1.55 -103.63 5.99
N ALA A 1249 -1.22 -102.66 5.13
CA ALA A 1249 -0.74 -102.89 3.76
C ALA A 1249 0.55 -102.11 3.51
N LEU A 1250 1.43 -102.69 2.69
CA LEU A 1250 2.62 -102.04 2.17
C LEU A 1250 2.56 -102.13 0.65
N ASP A 1251 2.25 -101.01 0.01
CA ASP A 1251 2.01 -100.88 -1.41
C ASP A 1251 3.20 -100.19 -2.08
N LEU A 1252 3.56 -100.66 -3.28
CA LEU A 1252 4.48 -99.95 -4.16
C LEU A 1252 3.66 -99.34 -5.29
N LEU A 1253 3.42 -98.04 -5.19
CA LEU A 1253 2.58 -97.26 -6.09
C LEU A 1253 3.44 -96.65 -7.20
N TYR A 1254 3.04 -96.88 -8.44
CA TYR A 1254 3.69 -96.31 -9.62
C TYR A 1254 2.63 -95.72 -10.55
N GLN A 1255 2.86 -94.53 -11.09
CA GLN A 1255 1.92 -93.82 -11.96
C GLN A 1255 2.51 -93.55 -13.35
N PHE A 1256 1.84 -94.04 -14.40
CA PHE A 1256 2.11 -93.68 -15.81
C PHE A 1256 1.12 -92.60 -16.24
N GLU A 1257 1.61 -91.53 -16.88
CA GLU A 1257 0.78 -90.61 -17.66
C GLU A 1257 1.28 -90.65 -19.10
N PHE A 1258 0.36 -90.67 -20.07
CA PHE A 1258 0.66 -90.56 -21.50
C PHE A 1258 0.28 -89.18 -22.02
#